data_AF-A0A953H302-F1
#
_entry.id   AF-A0A953H302-F1
#
_cell.length_a   1.000
_cell.length_b   1.000
_cell.length_c   1.000
_cell.angle_alpha   90.00
_cell.angle_beta   90.00
_cell.angle_gamma   90.00
#
_symmetry.space_group_name_H-M   'P 1'
#
loop_
_entity.id
_entity.type
_entity.pdbx_description
1 polymer ?
#
loop_
_entity_poly.entity_id
_entity_poly.type
_entity_poly.pdbx_seq_one_letter_code
_entity_poly.pdbx_strand_id
1 'polypeptide(L)'
;MSMDNTNAASPLSQRIDVPGEIISYWWGRRKFIGMVLAAVIPVYAAVLFMVPKRYKAMATVIILPPRFLSEVRSEPLTIATAKSLLETGELKEQLIGRLKETKKIVLDLGKSEKPDGIWQIFSRTTAEDLSKRFGIKDSTLGEYLKGLTIPEIEALQDWKQADLDDLTVDDLSKQLTSEEIIEKKTAADMVFSPLLNLYAIADTGPKAQIIANTWAALFVTKYTNLTNEKTRLQFESIRDQQRASQTELEDIQTSIVLFKRDNNLELMQRQIDKYSASFEDFLNQLVLKQNTMVAEQRKLSVLTNLTSALETSGTWIGEVSAAADATSDSGEQAVVAVLMTLPTRSPETAPAEKGGGGFGRNLLSDIQSSDFETSGKLPSIDPLELYNGVRSRAVESKLMLARQLSSVHSFYEENPIELMVKQRDQMLSDYTEAASRLRVGEIRLKVLKDTIDALNASLGETTSTIALNTGVPEEAIANAVGQGRRQDVRALSRLEFDRQEMNPEWRAKVEQRAKLVQDYEMTKSDVDRLKTALPAEETKLQQLQNRLYDARLREGIIKENLQKLDRSNQDLYESYLDVSNSAHNTAKQLALLREEVDQLDAAARRAKAITEAYQLKYNQAATDLQLMESRARAAQRNTDLLLQKLQEAQSAVAQQMSDVSVAATAVTPMKHYFPKRTIFLGAMIAVTLLVLLGAMARTRYIELKNA
;
A
#
# COMPACT_ATOMS: atom_id res chain seq x y z
N MET A 1 -11.85 102.66 -87.62
CA MET A 1 -12.55 101.65 -88.45
C MET A 1 -14.02 101.70 -88.09
N SER A 2 -14.82 101.75 -89.15
CA SER A 2 -16.27 101.92 -89.32
C SER A 2 -17.26 101.15 -88.43
N MET A 3 -18.47 101.74 -88.41
CA MET A 3 -19.85 101.21 -88.28
C MET A 3 -20.55 101.53 -86.95
N ASP A 4 -21.47 102.51 -86.91
CA ASP A 4 -22.89 102.47 -87.34
C ASP A 4 -23.66 101.24 -86.81
N ASN A 5 -24.58 101.42 -85.85
CA ASN A 5 -26.01 101.45 -86.18
C ASN A 5 -26.93 101.73 -84.98
N THR A 6 -27.99 102.46 -85.29
CA THR A 6 -29.20 102.87 -84.57
C THR A 6 -29.96 101.78 -83.79
N ASN A 7 -30.62 102.12 -82.67
CA ASN A 7 -32.10 102.16 -82.59
C ASN A 7 -32.72 102.37 -81.19
N ALA A 8 -33.81 103.17 -81.21
CA ALA A 8 -35.04 103.13 -80.41
C ALA A 8 -35.05 103.59 -78.93
N ALA A 9 -35.64 104.77 -78.74
CA ALA A 9 -36.16 105.30 -77.48
C ALA A 9 -37.45 104.56 -77.05
N SER A 10 -37.55 104.26 -75.75
CA SER A 10 -38.78 103.84 -75.07
C SER A 10 -39.22 104.93 -74.08
N PRO A 11 -40.52 105.21 -73.92
CA PRO A 11 -41.01 106.28 -73.05
C PRO A 11 -40.74 105.94 -71.59
N LEU A 12 -40.17 106.90 -70.85
CA LEU A 12 -40.06 106.86 -69.40
C LEU A 12 -41.46 106.80 -68.79
N SER A 13 -41.93 105.59 -68.51
CA SER A 13 -43.03 105.38 -67.55
C SER A 13 -42.62 106.05 -66.24
N GLN A 14 -43.34 107.10 -65.84
CA GLN A 14 -43.20 107.67 -64.50
C GLN A 14 -43.38 106.53 -63.50
N ARG A 15 -42.28 106.09 -62.88
CA ARG A 15 -42.34 105.15 -61.77
C ARG A 15 -43.05 105.89 -60.64
N ILE A 16 -44.32 105.55 -60.44
CA ILE A 16 -45.05 105.94 -59.23
C ILE A 16 -44.23 105.43 -58.05
N ASP A 17 -43.78 106.35 -57.21
CA ASP A 17 -43.05 106.02 -55.98
C ASP A 17 -44.05 105.51 -54.94
N VAL A 18 -44.41 104.22 -55.09
CA VAL A 18 -45.40 103.52 -54.27
C VAL A 18 -45.12 103.67 -52.76
N PRO A 19 -43.87 103.53 -52.26
CA PRO A 19 -43.55 103.82 -50.86
C PRO A 19 -43.88 105.26 -50.44
N GLY A 20 -43.53 106.24 -51.26
CA GLY A 20 -43.80 107.66 -51.00
C GLY A 20 -45.29 107.97 -50.90
N GLU A 21 -46.10 107.37 -51.76
CA GLU A 21 -47.56 107.50 -51.71
C GLU A 21 -48.22 106.79 -50.53
N ILE A 22 -47.70 105.63 -50.12
CA ILE A 22 -48.19 104.93 -48.93
C ILE A 22 -47.91 105.75 -47.66
N ILE A 23 -46.70 106.33 -47.56
CA ILE A 23 -46.32 107.16 -46.41
C ILE A 23 -47.14 108.45 -46.40
N SER A 24 -47.34 109.11 -47.55
CA SER A 24 -48.18 110.32 -47.62
C SER A 24 -49.64 110.01 -47.28
N TYR A 25 -50.15 108.84 -47.69
CA TYR A 25 -51.47 108.35 -47.31
C TYR A 25 -51.60 108.12 -45.80
N TRP A 26 -50.63 107.48 -45.16
CA TRP A 26 -50.59 107.35 -43.70
C TRP A 26 -50.59 108.71 -43.01
N TRP A 27 -49.82 109.67 -43.53
CA TRP A 27 -49.76 111.03 -42.97
C TRP A 27 -51.08 111.79 -43.14
N GLY A 28 -51.76 111.62 -44.28
CA GLY A 28 -53.10 112.16 -44.51
C GLY A 28 -54.15 111.57 -43.56
N ARG A 29 -53.98 110.31 -43.16
CA ARG A 29 -54.87 109.59 -42.21
C ARG A 29 -54.42 109.67 -40.75
N ARG A 30 -53.43 110.51 -40.39
CA ARG A 30 -52.89 110.62 -39.01
C ARG A 30 -53.96 110.80 -37.92
N LYS A 31 -55.06 111.52 -38.21
CA LYS A 31 -56.18 111.68 -37.27
C LYS A 31 -56.91 110.36 -36.99
N PHE A 32 -57.10 109.52 -38.01
CA PHE A 32 -57.72 108.20 -37.87
C PHE A 32 -56.81 107.25 -37.09
N ILE A 33 -55.51 107.21 -37.43
CA ILE A 33 -54.51 106.41 -36.71
C ILE A 33 -54.47 106.80 -35.23
N GLY A 34 -54.43 108.11 -34.95
CA GLY A 34 -54.47 108.63 -33.59
C GLY A 34 -55.75 108.25 -32.84
N MET A 35 -56.91 108.26 -33.50
CA MET A 35 -58.19 107.88 -32.89
C MET A 35 -58.26 106.39 -32.56
N VAL A 36 -57.79 105.52 -33.46
CA VAL A 36 -57.75 104.06 -33.21
C VAL A 36 -56.78 103.74 -32.08
N LEU A 37 -55.59 104.34 -32.07
CA LEU A 37 -54.64 104.18 -30.96
C LEU A 37 -55.24 104.68 -29.64
N ALA A 38 -55.88 105.86 -29.64
CA ALA A 38 -56.53 106.41 -28.45
C ALA A 38 -57.66 105.51 -27.91
N ALA A 39 -58.36 104.77 -28.78
CA ALA A 39 -59.37 103.79 -28.37
C ALA A 39 -58.77 102.46 -27.87
N VAL A 40 -57.66 102.01 -28.46
CA VAL A 40 -57.02 100.72 -28.13
C VAL A 40 -56.19 100.78 -26.85
N ILE A 41 -55.52 101.91 -26.57
CA ILE A 41 -54.72 102.11 -25.36
C ILE A 41 -55.50 101.83 -24.06
N PRO A 42 -56.72 102.37 -23.82
CA PRO A 42 -57.47 102.09 -22.61
C PRO A 42 -57.92 100.63 -22.51
N VAL A 43 -58.22 99.96 -23.64
CA VAL A 43 -58.53 98.53 -23.67
C VAL A 43 -57.31 97.70 -23.24
N TYR A 44 -56.12 98.01 -23.76
CA TYR A 44 -54.91 97.32 -23.33
C TYR A 44 -54.51 97.64 -21.90
N ALA A 45 -54.72 98.87 -21.44
CA ALA A 45 -54.55 99.21 -20.04
C ALA A 45 -55.49 98.36 -19.15
N ALA A 46 -56.76 98.21 -19.52
CA ALA A 46 -57.73 97.39 -18.79
C ALA A 46 -57.32 95.91 -18.75
N VAL A 47 -56.90 95.33 -19.88
CA VAL A 47 -56.37 93.96 -19.94
C VAL A 47 -55.14 93.80 -19.04
N LEU A 48 -54.24 94.78 -19.03
CA LEU A 48 -53.05 94.77 -18.18
C LEU A 48 -53.36 94.91 -16.68
N PHE A 49 -54.46 95.57 -16.31
CA PHE A 49 -54.95 95.59 -14.94
C PHE A 49 -55.56 94.24 -14.53
N MET A 50 -56.16 93.49 -15.47
CA MET A 50 -56.67 92.14 -15.25
C MET A 50 -55.57 91.08 -15.11
N VAL A 51 -54.36 91.30 -15.65
CA VAL A 51 -53.25 90.36 -15.46
C VAL A 51 -52.82 90.35 -13.98
N PRO A 52 -52.98 89.23 -13.26
CA PRO A 52 -52.71 89.14 -11.84
C PRO A 52 -51.23 89.40 -11.56
N LYS A 53 -50.95 89.97 -10.39
CA LYS A 53 -49.57 90.16 -9.99
C LYS A 53 -48.94 88.82 -9.66
N ARG A 54 -47.77 88.53 -10.21
CA ARG A 54 -47.03 87.26 -10.03
C ARG A 54 -45.61 87.56 -9.56
N TYR A 55 -45.25 87.01 -8.42
CA TYR A 55 -43.96 87.16 -7.79
C TYR A 55 -43.24 85.81 -7.84
N LYS A 56 -41.95 85.83 -8.20
CA LYS A 56 -41.09 84.64 -8.25
C LYS A 56 -40.08 84.76 -7.12
N ALA A 57 -40.11 83.81 -6.18
CA ALA A 57 -39.11 83.67 -5.13
C ALA A 57 -38.20 82.48 -5.46
N MET A 58 -36.95 82.53 -4.99
CA MET A 58 -35.91 81.55 -5.31
C MET A 58 -35.23 81.06 -4.03
N ALA A 59 -35.33 79.76 -3.74
CA ALA A 59 -34.50 79.09 -2.74
C ALA A 59 -33.40 78.30 -3.47
N THR A 60 -32.20 78.21 -2.90
CA THR A 60 -31.10 77.43 -3.47
C THR A 60 -30.74 76.30 -2.52
N VAL A 61 -30.70 75.07 -3.03
CA VAL A 61 -30.31 73.88 -2.28
C VAL A 61 -28.97 73.39 -2.82
N ILE A 62 -28.06 72.98 -1.93
CA ILE A 62 -26.78 72.39 -2.30
C ILE A 62 -26.75 70.91 -1.91
N ILE A 63 -26.33 70.07 -2.86
CA ILE A 63 -26.04 68.65 -2.68
C ILE A 63 -24.53 68.51 -2.57
N LEU A 64 -24.02 68.44 -1.34
CA LEU A 64 -22.60 68.28 -1.07
C LEU A 64 -22.26 66.79 -1.13
N PRO A 65 -21.38 66.34 -2.06
CA PRO A 65 -20.89 64.98 -2.01
C PRO A 65 -20.14 64.76 -0.69
N PRO A 66 -20.27 63.57 -0.07
CA PRO A 66 -19.60 63.29 1.18
C PRO A 66 -18.09 63.36 1.01
N ARG A 67 -17.38 63.93 2.00
CA ARG A 67 -15.90 64.04 1.99
C ARG A 67 -15.20 62.69 1.98
N PHE A 68 -15.89 61.63 2.39
CA PHE A 68 -15.42 60.25 2.37
C PHE A 68 -16.46 59.41 1.62
N LEU A 69 -16.07 58.89 0.46
CA LEU A 69 -16.79 57.83 -0.23
C LEU A 69 -16.37 56.51 0.43
N SER A 70 -17.13 56.04 1.42
CA SER A 70 -17.02 54.63 1.80
C SER A 70 -17.78 53.80 0.77
N GLU A 71 -17.28 52.60 0.46
CA GLU A 71 -17.94 51.68 -0.49
C GLU A 71 -19.38 51.33 -0.05
N VAL A 72 -19.70 51.55 1.22
CA VAL A 72 -21.00 51.26 1.84
C VAL A 72 -21.96 52.45 1.84
N ARG A 73 -21.46 53.69 1.72
CA ARG A 73 -22.36 54.84 1.69
C ARG A 73 -22.99 54.94 0.31
N SER A 74 -24.32 55.07 0.26
CA SER A 74 -24.99 55.26 -1.02
C SER A 74 -24.49 56.54 -1.66
N GLU A 75 -24.08 56.48 -2.93
CA GLU A 75 -23.76 57.69 -3.69
C GLU A 75 -24.91 58.69 -3.58
N PRO A 76 -24.61 60.00 -3.47
CA PRO A 76 -25.65 61.02 -3.46
C PRO A 76 -26.52 60.85 -4.71
N LEU A 77 -27.83 61.05 -4.54
CA LEU A 77 -28.75 60.97 -5.67
C LEU A 77 -28.28 61.95 -6.75
N THR A 78 -28.25 61.48 -8.00
CA THR A 78 -27.90 62.34 -9.13
C THR A 78 -28.82 63.56 -9.16
N ILE A 79 -28.33 64.69 -9.66
CA ILE A 79 -29.11 65.93 -9.73
C ILE A 79 -30.42 65.74 -10.51
N ALA A 80 -30.41 64.88 -11.55
CA ALA A 80 -31.61 64.49 -12.28
C ALA A 80 -32.63 63.72 -11.40
N THR A 81 -32.15 62.81 -10.57
CA THR A 81 -33.00 62.07 -9.61
C THR A 81 -33.52 63.00 -8.51
N ALA A 82 -32.68 63.91 -7.99
CA ALA A 82 -33.07 64.93 -7.03
C ALA A 82 -34.17 65.85 -7.59
N LYS A 83 -34.04 66.27 -8.85
CA LYS A 83 -35.07 67.03 -9.56
C LYS A 83 -36.37 66.23 -9.74
N SER A 84 -36.25 64.97 -10.15
CA SER A 84 -37.42 64.09 -10.27
C SER A 84 -38.15 63.97 -8.93
N LEU A 85 -37.41 63.90 -7.82
CA LEU A 85 -37.95 63.87 -6.47
C LEU A 85 -38.70 65.16 -6.09
N LEU A 86 -38.17 66.31 -6.49
CA LEU A 86 -38.83 67.61 -6.30
C LEU A 86 -40.13 67.74 -7.08
N GLU A 87 -40.22 67.10 -8.24
CA GLU A 87 -41.39 67.10 -9.09
C GLU A 87 -42.47 66.10 -8.64
N THR A 88 -42.16 65.19 -7.71
CA THR A 88 -43.10 64.18 -7.22
C THR A 88 -44.36 64.79 -6.60
N GLY A 89 -45.50 64.15 -6.86
CA GLY A 89 -46.79 64.54 -6.28
C GLY A 89 -46.78 64.47 -4.75
N GLU A 90 -46.14 63.45 -4.18
CA GLU A 90 -46.05 63.24 -2.72
C GLU A 90 -45.39 64.43 -2.00
N LEU A 91 -44.30 64.98 -2.55
CA LEU A 91 -43.61 66.12 -1.93
C LEU A 91 -44.46 67.40 -2.03
N LYS A 92 -45.26 67.54 -3.10
CA LYS A 92 -46.23 68.64 -3.26
C LYS A 92 -47.41 68.48 -2.30
N GLU A 93 -47.89 67.27 -2.06
CA GLU A 93 -48.90 66.99 -1.04
C GLU A 93 -48.40 67.29 0.37
N GLN A 94 -47.16 66.88 0.68
CA GLN A 94 -46.49 67.22 1.94
C GLN A 94 -46.33 68.74 2.10
N LEU A 95 -46.03 69.47 1.01
CA LEU A 95 -45.98 70.93 1.00
C LEU A 95 -47.33 71.56 1.34
N ILE A 96 -48.42 71.09 0.72
CA ILE A 96 -49.78 71.57 1.02
C ILE A 96 -50.13 71.29 2.48
N GLY A 97 -49.91 70.05 2.95
CA GLY A 97 -50.16 69.65 4.34
C GLY A 97 -49.38 70.51 5.32
N ARG A 98 -48.08 70.70 5.06
CA ARG A 98 -47.19 71.52 5.89
C ARG A 98 -47.66 72.96 5.98
N LEU A 99 -48.05 73.57 4.86
CA LEU A 99 -48.58 74.94 4.84
C LEU A 99 -49.91 75.04 5.58
N LYS A 100 -50.82 74.08 5.42
CA LYS A 100 -52.13 74.04 6.13
C LYS A 100 -51.96 73.94 7.64
N GLU A 101 -51.12 73.02 8.11
CA GLU A 101 -50.84 72.84 9.54
C GLU A 101 -50.16 74.06 10.14
N THR A 102 -49.14 74.59 9.45
CA THR A 102 -48.42 75.79 9.87
C THR A 102 -49.36 76.97 9.99
N LYS A 103 -50.22 77.17 9.00
CA LYS A 103 -51.20 78.25 9.02
C LYS A 103 -52.17 78.12 10.18
N LYS A 104 -52.68 76.93 10.46
CA LYS A 104 -53.58 76.69 11.60
C LYS A 104 -52.91 77.13 12.91
N ILE A 105 -51.66 76.74 13.14
CA ILE A 105 -50.88 77.14 14.31
C ILE A 105 -50.67 78.66 14.36
N VAL A 106 -50.30 79.27 13.23
CA VAL A 106 -50.09 80.72 13.14
C VAL A 106 -51.38 81.50 13.36
N LEU A 107 -52.53 81.02 12.88
CA LEU A 107 -53.85 81.64 13.11
C LEU A 107 -54.28 81.50 14.57
N ASP A 108 -54.03 80.35 15.21
CA ASP A 108 -54.35 80.15 16.62
C ASP A 108 -53.52 81.06 17.53
N LEU A 109 -52.24 81.27 17.20
CA LEU A 109 -51.39 82.24 17.90
C LEU A 109 -51.68 83.70 17.55
N GLY A 110 -52.09 83.96 16.31
CA GLY A 110 -52.44 85.29 15.81
C GLY A 110 -53.66 85.91 16.48
N LYS A 111 -54.47 85.09 17.18
CA LYS A 111 -55.56 85.57 18.05
C LYS A 111 -55.03 86.35 19.28
N SER A 112 -53.82 86.04 19.73
CA SER A 112 -53.22 86.62 20.96
C SER A 112 -51.99 87.49 20.69
N GLU A 113 -51.24 87.21 19.62
CA GLU A 113 -49.93 87.81 19.38
C GLU A 113 -49.80 88.41 17.97
N LYS A 114 -49.04 89.50 17.84
CA LYS A 114 -48.65 90.06 16.54
C LYS A 114 -47.60 89.16 15.86
N PRO A 115 -47.38 89.29 14.53
CA PRO A 115 -46.37 88.50 13.81
C PRO A 115 -44.99 88.44 14.48
N ASP A 116 -44.50 89.58 14.99
CA ASP A 116 -43.23 89.65 15.73
C ASP A 116 -43.23 88.79 17.01
N GLY A 117 -44.36 88.75 17.72
CA GLY A 117 -44.53 87.93 18.93
C GLY A 117 -44.53 86.43 18.61
N ILE A 118 -45.22 86.04 17.52
CA ILE A 118 -45.23 84.66 17.03
C ILE A 118 -43.81 84.23 16.65
N TRP A 119 -43.07 85.07 15.92
CA TRP A 119 -41.68 84.81 15.56
C TRP A 119 -40.78 84.66 16.79
N GLN A 120 -40.94 85.49 17.82
CA GLN A 120 -40.20 85.34 19.08
C GLN A 120 -40.51 84.01 19.79
N ILE A 121 -41.76 83.56 19.76
CA ILE A 121 -42.16 82.26 20.32
C ILE A 121 -41.48 81.12 19.55
N PHE A 122 -41.56 81.13 18.21
CA PHE A 122 -40.95 80.08 17.39
C PHE A 122 -39.42 80.06 17.49
N SER A 123 -38.76 81.22 17.51
CA SER A 123 -37.28 81.30 17.56
C SER A 123 -36.69 80.92 18.92
N ARG A 124 -37.37 81.22 20.03
CA ARG A 124 -36.87 80.96 21.40
C ARG A 124 -37.24 79.59 21.95
N THR A 125 -38.32 78.99 21.43
CA THR A 125 -38.80 77.69 21.90
C THR A 125 -38.08 76.57 21.17
N THR A 126 -37.79 75.46 21.86
CA THR A 126 -37.19 74.29 21.20
C THR A 126 -38.21 73.61 20.28
N ALA A 127 -37.74 72.89 19.24
CA ALA A 127 -38.63 72.18 18.33
C ALA A 127 -39.51 71.14 19.05
N GLU A 128 -38.97 70.48 20.07
CA GLU A 128 -39.71 69.53 20.92
C GLU A 128 -40.79 70.19 21.78
N ASP A 129 -40.52 71.38 22.31
CA ASP A 129 -41.50 72.10 23.11
C ASP A 129 -42.62 72.66 22.23
N LEU A 130 -42.30 73.09 21.00
CA LEU A 130 -43.31 73.49 20.02
C LEU A 130 -44.20 72.30 19.64
N SER A 131 -43.63 71.12 19.39
CA SER A 131 -44.42 69.94 19.03
C SER A 131 -45.35 69.51 20.17
N LYS A 132 -44.85 69.49 21.42
CA LYS A 132 -45.67 69.22 22.62
C LYS A 132 -46.78 70.25 22.81
N ARG A 133 -46.47 71.55 22.67
CA ARG A 133 -47.41 72.64 22.93
C ARG A 133 -48.58 72.66 21.95
N PHE A 134 -48.36 72.30 20.70
CA PHE A 134 -49.39 72.32 19.65
C PHE A 134 -49.92 70.92 19.30
N GLY A 135 -49.53 69.88 20.04
CA GLY A 135 -49.98 68.50 19.81
C GLY A 135 -49.54 67.94 18.45
N ILE A 136 -48.40 68.41 17.94
CA ILE A 136 -47.88 68.03 16.62
C ILE A 136 -47.17 66.68 16.75
N LYS A 137 -47.59 65.69 15.94
CA LYS A 137 -46.97 64.36 15.92
C LYS A 137 -45.62 64.34 15.18
N ASP A 138 -45.42 65.26 14.25
CA ASP A 138 -44.21 65.37 13.43
C ASP A 138 -43.20 66.35 14.04
N SER A 139 -42.08 65.85 14.55
CA SER A 139 -41.01 66.66 15.13
C SER A 139 -40.38 67.63 14.13
N THR A 140 -40.40 67.30 12.83
CA THR A 140 -39.82 68.14 11.78
C THR A 140 -40.62 69.43 11.56
N LEU A 141 -41.91 69.44 11.92
CA LEU A 141 -42.71 70.66 11.88
C LEU A 141 -42.20 71.69 12.90
N GLY A 142 -41.75 71.26 14.08
CA GLY A 142 -41.22 72.17 15.11
C GLY A 142 -39.95 72.89 14.66
N GLU A 143 -39.04 72.18 13.99
CA GLU A 143 -37.83 72.77 13.40
C GLU A 143 -38.17 73.71 12.25
N TYR A 144 -39.14 73.32 11.40
CA TYR A 144 -39.65 74.16 10.33
C TYR A 144 -40.25 75.47 10.85
N LEU A 145 -41.08 75.41 11.91
CA LEU A 145 -41.69 76.59 12.54
C LEU A 145 -40.63 77.57 13.06
N LYS A 146 -39.55 77.07 13.65
CA LYS A 146 -38.42 77.88 14.15
C LYS A 146 -37.69 78.62 13.02
N GLY A 147 -37.70 78.07 11.81
CA GLY A 147 -37.08 78.65 10.62
C GLY A 147 -37.93 79.73 9.92
N LEU A 148 -39.19 79.92 10.32
CA LEU A 148 -40.07 80.91 9.70
C LEU A 148 -39.60 82.34 9.99
N THR A 149 -39.66 83.17 8.97
CA THR A 149 -39.38 84.61 9.05
C THR A 149 -40.66 85.42 9.27
N ILE A 150 -40.52 86.64 9.78
CA ILE A 150 -41.67 87.55 10.03
C ILE A 150 -42.52 87.73 8.76
N PRO A 151 -41.96 87.99 7.55
CA PRO A 151 -42.75 88.11 6.33
C PRO A 151 -43.54 86.86 5.98
N GLU A 152 -43.02 85.66 6.30
CA GLU A 152 -43.70 84.40 6.03
C GLU A 152 -44.86 84.16 7.01
N ILE A 153 -44.69 84.56 8.28
CA ILE A 153 -45.76 84.53 9.28
C ILE A 153 -46.88 85.49 8.88
N GLU A 154 -46.55 86.72 8.46
CA GLU A 154 -47.52 87.68 7.91
C GLU A 154 -48.22 87.12 6.68
N ALA A 155 -47.48 86.52 5.74
CA ALA A 155 -48.03 85.90 4.54
C ALA A 155 -49.07 84.81 4.86
N LEU A 156 -48.81 84.00 5.88
CA LEU A 156 -49.70 82.94 6.33
C LEU A 156 -50.97 83.47 6.98
N GLN A 157 -50.87 84.53 7.78
CA GLN A 157 -52.03 85.21 8.37
C GLN A 157 -52.93 85.81 7.29
N ASP A 158 -52.32 86.46 6.29
CA ASP A 158 -53.03 87.11 5.18
C ASP A 158 -53.56 86.11 4.12
N TRP A 159 -53.10 84.87 4.14
CA TRP A 159 -53.58 83.85 3.20
C TRP A 159 -55.01 83.47 3.55
N LYS A 160 -55.96 83.60 2.62
CA LYS A 160 -57.33 83.10 2.84
C LYS A 160 -57.35 81.59 3.02
N GLN A 161 -58.21 81.09 3.90
CA GLN A 161 -58.31 79.65 4.19
C GLN A 161 -58.82 78.87 2.98
N ALA A 162 -59.85 79.40 2.29
CA ALA A 162 -60.36 78.81 1.05
C ALA A 162 -59.27 78.60 0.00
N ASP A 163 -58.46 79.63 -0.28
CA ASP A 163 -57.37 79.52 -1.28
C ASP A 163 -56.31 78.45 -0.93
N LEU A 164 -56.10 78.16 0.36
CA LEU A 164 -55.16 77.13 0.80
C LEU A 164 -55.82 75.75 0.79
N ASP A 165 -57.12 75.68 1.11
CA ASP A 165 -57.89 74.44 1.09
C ASP A 165 -58.05 73.92 -0.34
N ASP A 166 -58.28 74.83 -1.29
CA ASP A 166 -58.40 74.56 -2.73
C ASP A 166 -57.06 74.34 -3.43
N LEU A 167 -55.92 74.54 -2.75
CA LEU A 167 -54.60 74.36 -3.34
C LEU A 167 -54.37 72.88 -3.68
N THR A 168 -54.29 72.57 -4.97
CA THR A 168 -54.05 71.20 -5.46
C THR A 168 -52.59 70.98 -5.87
N VAL A 169 -52.22 69.71 -6.05
CA VAL A 169 -50.91 69.30 -6.59
C VAL A 169 -50.68 69.89 -8.00
N ASP A 170 -51.73 70.02 -8.80
CA ASP A 170 -51.69 70.60 -10.14
C ASP A 170 -51.46 72.11 -10.14
N ASP A 171 -51.95 72.80 -9.11
CA ASP A 171 -51.66 74.23 -8.95
C ASP A 171 -50.21 74.43 -8.56
N LEU A 172 -49.70 73.61 -7.65
CA LEU A 172 -48.29 73.63 -7.28
C LEU A 172 -47.36 73.22 -8.41
N SER A 173 -47.74 72.27 -9.27
CA SER A 173 -46.91 71.87 -10.42
C SER A 173 -46.70 73.02 -11.42
N LYS A 174 -47.68 73.92 -11.55
CA LYS A 174 -47.56 75.15 -12.37
C LYS A 174 -46.79 76.26 -11.67
N GLN A 175 -46.80 76.29 -10.34
CA GLN A 175 -46.18 77.34 -9.53
C GLN A 175 -44.73 77.05 -9.17
N LEU A 176 -44.36 75.77 -9.10
CA LEU A 176 -43.04 75.29 -8.71
C LEU A 176 -42.22 74.93 -9.95
N THR A 177 -41.03 75.50 -10.08
CA THR A 177 -40.09 75.17 -11.14
C THR A 177 -38.71 75.00 -10.55
N SER A 178 -37.98 73.97 -10.99
CA SER A 178 -36.59 73.73 -10.60
C SER A 178 -35.68 73.97 -11.80
N GLU A 179 -34.58 74.69 -11.59
CA GLU A 179 -33.55 74.89 -12.61
C GLU A 179 -32.22 74.34 -12.10
N GLU A 180 -31.57 73.54 -12.95
CA GLU A 180 -30.24 73.01 -12.72
C GLU A 180 -29.20 74.04 -13.17
N ILE A 181 -28.22 74.34 -12.32
CA ILE A 181 -27.10 75.18 -12.72
C ILE A 181 -26.10 74.30 -13.47
N ILE A 182 -25.90 74.54 -14.76
CA ILE A 182 -24.92 73.82 -15.57
C ILE A 182 -23.58 74.57 -15.45
N GLU A 183 -22.60 73.95 -14.78
CA GLU A 183 -21.26 74.54 -14.60
C GLU A 183 -20.43 74.51 -15.88
N LYS A 184 -20.53 73.41 -16.64
CA LYS A 184 -19.79 73.27 -17.90
C LYS A 184 -20.57 72.39 -18.88
N LYS A 185 -20.84 72.92 -20.07
CA LYS A 185 -21.48 72.19 -21.17
C LYS A 185 -20.45 71.92 -22.27
N THR A 186 -19.87 70.72 -22.28
CA THR A 186 -19.04 70.22 -23.37
C THR A 186 -19.83 69.27 -24.27
N ALA A 187 -19.44 69.10 -25.54
CA ALA A 187 -20.16 68.27 -26.50
C ALA A 187 -20.25 66.77 -26.10
N ALA A 188 -19.39 66.33 -25.17
CA ALA A 188 -19.32 64.94 -24.69
C ALA A 188 -19.70 64.77 -23.19
N ASP A 189 -19.81 65.86 -22.42
CA ASP A 189 -20.05 65.78 -20.97
C ASP A 189 -20.70 67.06 -20.43
N MET A 190 -21.71 66.90 -19.58
CA MET A 190 -22.42 67.97 -18.86
C MET A 190 -22.13 67.82 -17.37
N VAL A 191 -21.25 68.67 -16.84
CA VAL A 191 -20.99 68.73 -15.41
C VAL A 191 -22.03 69.67 -14.79
N PHE A 192 -22.96 69.07 -14.04
CA PHE A 192 -23.97 69.81 -13.29
C PHE A 192 -23.39 70.33 -11.98
N SER A 193 -23.75 71.57 -11.62
CA SER A 193 -23.42 72.14 -10.33
C SER A 193 -24.14 71.37 -9.22
N PRO A 194 -23.53 71.18 -8.03
CA PRO A 194 -24.25 70.68 -6.86
C PRO A 194 -25.38 71.60 -6.38
N LEU A 195 -25.56 72.77 -7.01
CA LEU A 195 -26.59 73.75 -6.69
C LEU A 195 -27.84 73.55 -7.54
N LEU A 196 -28.99 73.54 -6.87
CA LEU A 196 -30.29 73.45 -7.49
C LEU A 196 -31.17 74.63 -7.07
N ASN A 197 -31.66 75.37 -8.06
CA ASN A 197 -32.49 76.55 -7.84
C ASN A 197 -33.96 76.15 -7.85
N LEU A 198 -34.64 76.42 -6.75
CA LEU A 198 -36.06 76.16 -6.53
C LEU A 198 -36.83 77.46 -6.64
N TYR A 199 -37.72 77.55 -7.61
CA TYR A 199 -38.55 78.72 -7.82
C TYR A 199 -40.00 78.44 -7.49
N ALA A 200 -40.61 79.34 -6.71
CA ALA A 200 -42.04 79.36 -6.47
C ALA A 200 -42.65 80.65 -7.01
N ILE A 201 -43.78 80.53 -7.69
CA ILE A 201 -44.54 81.65 -8.24
C ILE A 201 -45.86 81.78 -7.49
N ALA A 202 -46.10 82.95 -6.89
CA ALA A 202 -47.35 83.24 -6.19
C ALA A 202 -47.84 84.67 -6.43
N ASP A 203 -49.01 85.00 -5.89
CA ASP A 203 -49.65 86.30 -6.12
C ASP A 203 -49.07 87.42 -5.26
N THR A 204 -48.36 87.08 -4.19
CA THR A 204 -47.61 88.01 -3.35
C THR A 204 -46.18 87.50 -3.13
N GLY A 205 -45.24 88.43 -2.94
CA GLY A 205 -43.85 88.08 -2.69
C GLY A 205 -43.66 87.20 -1.44
N PRO A 206 -44.26 87.54 -0.28
CA PRO A 206 -44.18 86.71 0.91
C PRO A 206 -44.77 85.31 0.74
N LYS A 207 -45.86 85.15 -0.02
CA LYS A 207 -46.41 83.82 -0.35
C LYS A 207 -45.45 83.00 -1.22
N ALA A 208 -44.82 83.63 -2.22
CA ALA A 208 -43.83 82.94 -3.05
C ALA A 208 -42.63 82.50 -2.20
N GLN A 209 -42.18 83.36 -1.28
CA GLN A 209 -41.08 83.07 -0.38
C GLN A 209 -41.35 81.85 0.50
N ILE A 210 -42.48 81.84 1.21
CA ILE A 210 -42.80 80.71 2.10
C ILE A 210 -42.91 79.41 1.29
N ILE A 211 -43.61 79.41 0.15
CA ILE A 211 -43.74 78.21 -0.69
C ILE A 211 -42.36 77.68 -1.11
N ALA A 212 -41.45 78.55 -1.56
CA ALA A 212 -40.10 78.16 -1.96
C ALA A 212 -39.29 77.59 -0.78
N ASN A 213 -39.35 78.23 0.38
CA ASN A 213 -38.61 77.80 1.58
C ASN A 213 -39.17 76.51 2.17
N THR A 214 -40.49 76.34 2.25
CA THR A 214 -41.11 75.08 2.68
C THR A 214 -40.77 73.95 1.72
N TRP A 215 -40.80 74.20 0.41
CA TRP A 215 -40.45 73.21 -0.60
C TRP A 215 -38.98 72.77 -0.47
N ALA A 216 -38.06 73.72 -0.32
CA ALA A 216 -36.65 73.46 -0.07
C ALA A 216 -36.43 72.63 1.20
N ALA A 217 -37.08 73.00 2.31
CA ALA A 217 -36.95 72.28 3.58
C ALA A 217 -37.47 70.84 3.48
N LEU A 218 -38.66 70.63 2.91
CA LEU A 218 -39.23 69.30 2.71
C LEU A 218 -38.37 68.43 1.79
N PHE A 219 -37.79 69.04 0.75
CA PHE A 219 -36.85 68.34 -0.13
C PHE A 219 -35.62 67.87 0.62
N VAL A 220 -34.99 68.73 1.42
CA VAL A 220 -33.82 68.35 2.24
C VAL A 220 -34.17 67.19 3.17
N THR A 221 -35.30 67.27 3.88
CA THR A 221 -35.75 66.20 4.78
C THR A 221 -35.98 64.89 4.03
N LYS A 222 -36.71 64.92 2.90
CA LYS A 222 -37.02 63.72 2.13
C LYS A 222 -35.77 63.10 1.51
N TYR A 223 -34.87 63.91 0.98
CA TYR A 223 -33.59 63.47 0.44
C TYR A 223 -32.77 62.75 1.51
N THR A 224 -32.59 63.39 2.66
CA THR A 224 -31.80 62.85 3.77
C THR A 224 -32.39 61.55 4.31
N ASN A 225 -33.73 61.44 4.38
CA ASN A 225 -34.40 60.20 4.78
C ASN A 225 -34.12 59.06 3.79
N LEU A 226 -34.22 59.31 2.48
CA LEU A 226 -33.96 58.28 1.46
C LEU A 226 -32.50 57.82 1.44
N THR A 227 -31.55 58.75 1.55
CA THR A 227 -30.12 58.39 1.59
C THR A 227 -29.77 57.61 2.85
N ASN A 228 -30.35 57.99 4.00
CA ASN A 228 -30.15 57.30 5.27
C ASN A 228 -30.81 55.90 5.26
N GLU A 229 -32.01 55.78 4.70
CA GLU A 229 -32.70 54.49 4.54
C GLU A 229 -31.92 53.55 3.64
N LYS A 230 -31.45 54.02 2.49
CA LYS A 230 -30.61 53.22 1.59
C LYS A 230 -29.31 52.77 2.26
N THR A 231 -28.63 53.67 2.98
CA THR A 231 -27.42 53.34 3.74
C THR A 231 -27.72 52.30 4.83
N ARG A 232 -28.86 52.40 5.51
CA ARG A 232 -29.30 51.44 6.52
C ARG A 232 -29.60 50.07 5.91
N LEU A 233 -30.29 50.01 4.76
CA LEU A 233 -30.54 48.74 4.05
C LEU A 233 -29.24 48.08 3.59
N GLN A 234 -28.27 48.86 3.10
CA GLN A 234 -26.94 48.34 2.77
C GLN A 234 -26.21 47.80 4.01
N PHE A 235 -26.28 48.51 5.14
CA PHE A 235 -25.74 48.01 6.42
C PHE A 235 -26.41 46.70 6.86
N GLU A 236 -27.74 46.62 6.82
CA GLU A 236 -28.47 45.40 7.20
C GLU A 236 -28.11 44.22 6.28
N SER A 237 -28.01 44.45 4.96
CA SER A 237 -27.57 43.44 4.00
C SER A 237 -26.13 42.96 4.26
N ILE A 238 -25.20 43.86 4.57
CA ILE A 238 -23.80 43.48 4.89
C ILE A 238 -23.74 42.69 6.19
N ARG A 239 -24.52 43.09 7.20
CA ARG A 239 -24.61 42.35 8.47
C ARG A 239 -25.15 40.94 8.29
N ASP A 240 -26.17 40.77 7.46
CA ASP A 240 -26.76 39.45 7.22
C ASP A 240 -25.79 38.57 6.41
N GLN A 241 -25.08 39.13 5.43
CA GLN A 241 -23.98 38.43 4.72
C GLN A 241 -22.84 38.05 5.67
N GLN A 242 -22.47 38.93 6.60
CA GLN A 242 -21.42 38.66 7.58
C GLN A 242 -21.80 37.51 8.51
N ARG A 243 -23.05 37.46 9.00
CA ARG A 243 -23.56 36.34 9.80
C ARG A 243 -23.56 35.03 9.03
N ALA A 244 -24.05 35.05 7.78
CA ALA A 244 -24.05 33.86 6.93
C ALA A 244 -22.62 33.34 6.70
N SER A 245 -21.66 34.23 6.43
CA SER A 245 -20.25 33.90 6.25
C SER A 245 -19.61 33.34 7.54
N GLN A 246 -20.02 33.82 8.72
CA GLN A 246 -19.58 33.26 10.00
C GLN A 246 -20.11 31.84 10.21
N THR A 247 -21.41 31.61 9.98
CA THR A 247 -21.99 30.27 10.08
C THR A 247 -21.33 29.30 9.09
N GLU A 248 -21.09 29.72 7.85
CA GLU A 248 -20.36 28.91 6.87
C GLU A 248 -18.94 28.56 7.35
N LEU A 249 -18.23 29.51 7.95
CA LEU A 249 -16.90 29.25 8.53
C LEU A 249 -16.95 28.25 9.69
N GLU A 250 -17.93 28.38 10.59
CA GLU A 250 -18.15 27.45 11.71
C GLU A 250 -18.49 26.03 11.23
N ASP A 251 -19.34 25.92 10.21
CA ASP A 251 -19.69 24.65 9.57
C ASP A 251 -18.47 23.99 8.92
N ILE A 252 -17.65 24.77 8.20
CA ILE A 252 -16.41 24.26 7.60
C ILE A 252 -15.44 23.80 8.71
N GLN A 253 -15.25 24.58 9.77
CA GLN A 253 -14.37 24.20 10.88
C GLN A 253 -14.85 22.92 11.58
N THR A 254 -16.16 22.80 11.82
CA THR A 254 -16.76 21.59 12.40
C THR A 254 -16.56 20.39 11.49
N SER A 255 -16.73 20.56 10.17
CA SER A 255 -16.49 19.50 9.19
C SER A 255 -15.02 19.04 9.18
N ILE A 256 -14.05 19.96 9.35
CA ILE A 256 -12.63 19.62 9.47
C ILE A 256 -12.37 18.79 10.73
N VAL A 257 -12.97 19.14 11.86
CA VAL A 257 -12.80 18.40 13.12
C VAL A 257 -13.38 16.99 12.99
N LEU A 258 -14.60 16.86 12.47
CA LEU A 258 -15.25 15.57 12.23
C LEU A 258 -14.43 14.73 11.23
N PHE A 259 -13.94 15.35 10.16
CA PHE A 259 -13.09 14.69 9.17
C PHE A 259 -11.78 14.17 9.78
N LYS A 260 -11.09 14.97 10.60
CA LYS A 260 -9.86 14.55 11.30
C LYS A 260 -10.12 13.40 12.28
N ARG A 261 -11.27 13.41 12.96
CA ARG A 261 -11.69 12.31 13.85
C ARG A 261 -11.93 11.02 13.06
N ASP A 262 -12.67 11.11 11.96
CA ASP A 262 -13.11 9.94 11.19
C ASP A 262 -11.98 9.33 10.34
N ASN A 263 -11.03 10.15 9.86
CA ASN A 263 -9.94 9.71 8.98
C ASN A 263 -8.56 9.62 9.66
N ASN A 264 -8.49 9.67 10.99
CA ASN A 264 -7.27 9.67 11.84
C ASN A 264 -5.96 9.39 11.08
N LEU A 265 -5.40 10.46 10.47
CA LEU A 265 -4.27 10.36 9.55
C LEU A 265 -3.01 9.82 10.25
N GLU A 266 -2.85 10.12 11.53
CA GLU A 266 -1.73 9.60 12.33
C GLU A 266 -1.81 8.09 12.52
N LEU A 267 -3.01 7.56 12.75
CA LEU A 267 -3.22 6.11 12.87
C LEU A 267 -2.93 5.42 11.53
N MET A 268 -3.40 5.98 10.42
CA MET A 268 -3.11 5.45 9.08
C MET A 268 -1.62 5.46 8.78
N GLN A 269 -0.91 6.55 9.10
CA GLN A 269 0.55 6.63 8.94
C GLN A 269 1.27 5.54 9.76
N ARG A 270 0.90 5.37 11.04
CA ARG A 270 1.48 4.30 11.88
C ARG A 270 1.20 2.91 11.33
N GLN A 271 0.04 2.69 10.69
CA GLN A 271 -0.28 1.42 10.04
C GLN A 271 0.60 1.20 8.79
N ILE A 272 0.79 2.23 7.96
CA ILE A 272 1.71 2.21 6.81
C ILE A 272 3.13 1.86 7.27
N ASP A 273 3.64 2.53 8.30
CA ASP A 273 4.97 2.30 8.84
C ASP A 273 5.11 0.86 9.39
N LYS A 274 4.10 0.37 10.11
CA LYS A 274 4.09 -1.00 10.64
C LYS A 274 4.09 -2.06 9.53
N TYR A 275 3.24 -1.91 8.52
CA TYR A 275 3.13 -2.91 7.44
C TYR A 275 4.29 -2.82 6.44
N SER A 276 4.88 -1.64 6.22
CA SER A 276 6.10 -1.49 5.43
C SER A 276 7.30 -2.15 6.11
N ALA A 277 7.48 -1.96 7.44
CA ALA A 277 8.50 -2.68 8.20
C ALA A 277 8.28 -4.21 8.14
N SER A 278 7.03 -4.67 8.32
CA SER A 278 6.72 -6.10 8.20
C SER A 278 7.03 -6.64 6.79
N PHE A 279 6.76 -5.85 5.74
CA PHE A 279 7.07 -6.22 4.36
C PHE A 279 8.58 -6.36 4.11
N GLU A 280 9.37 -5.42 4.63
CA GLU A 280 10.84 -5.47 4.56
C GLU A 280 11.39 -6.71 5.28
N ASP A 281 10.89 -7.00 6.49
CA ASP A 281 11.26 -8.20 7.24
C ASP A 281 10.94 -9.48 6.46
N PHE A 282 9.76 -9.57 5.83
CA PHE A 282 9.40 -10.74 5.00
C PHE A 282 10.29 -10.87 3.76
N LEU A 283 10.65 -9.75 3.10
CA LEU A 283 11.57 -9.79 1.97
C LEU A 283 12.96 -10.28 2.38
N ASN A 284 13.48 -9.78 3.50
CA ASN A 284 14.78 -10.21 4.03
C ASN A 284 14.78 -11.70 4.36
N GLN A 285 13.74 -12.20 5.04
CA GLN A 285 13.58 -13.61 5.33
C GLN A 285 13.44 -14.47 4.05
N LEU A 286 12.68 -13.98 3.07
CA LEU A 286 12.48 -14.67 1.79
C LEU A 286 13.80 -14.81 1.02
N VAL A 287 14.62 -13.76 0.96
CA VAL A 287 15.94 -13.82 0.30
C VAL A 287 16.86 -14.81 1.02
N LEU A 288 16.92 -14.77 2.35
CA LEU A 288 17.71 -15.72 3.14
C LEU A 288 17.27 -17.16 2.88
N LYS A 289 15.96 -17.43 2.94
CA LYS A 289 15.40 -18.77 2.74
C LYS A 289 15.56 -19.27 1.30
N GLN A 290 15.44 -18.40 0.29
CA GLN A 290 15.72 -18.74 -1.10
C GLN A 290 17.19 -19.14 -1.31
N ASN A 291 18.12 -18.41 -0.71
CA ASN A 291 19.54 -18.76 -0.77
C ASN A 291 19.81 -20.12 -0.11
N THR A 292 19.23 -20.38 1.07
CA THR A 292 19.30 -21.68 1.75
C THR A 292 18.68 -22.80 0.89
N MET A 293 17.53 -22.55 0.27
CA MET A 293 16.88 -23.50 -0.63
C MET A 293 17.76 -23.85 -1.83
N VAL A 294 18.41 -22.86 -2.46
CA VAL A 294 19.35 -23.10 -3.58
C VAL A 294 20.57 -23.91 -3.13
N ALA A 295 21.10 -23.65 -1.93
CA ALA A 295 22.21 -24.41 -1.36
C ALA A 295 21.81 -25.88 -1.12
N GLU A 296 20.67 -26.13 -0.47
CA GLU A 296 20.16 -27.49 -0.24
C GLU A 296 19.78 -28.20 -1.55
N GLN A 297 19.29 -27.48 -2.57
CA GLN A 297 19.02 -28.05 -3.89
C GLN A 297 20.31 -28.53 -4.58
N ARG A 298 21.40 -27.75 -4.48
CA ARG A 298 22.73 -28.17 -4.99
C ARG A 298 23.28 -29.36 -4.21
N LYS A 299 23.11 -29.38 -2.89
CA LYS A 299 23.51 -30.52 -2.06
C LYS A 299 22.72 -31.77 -2.42
N LEU A 300 21.41 -31.66 -2.63
CA LEU A 300 20.57 -32.75 -3.09
C LEU A 300 21.06 -33.30 -4.43
N SER A 301 21.33 -32.42 -5.42
CA SER A 301 21.79 -32.87 -6.72
C SER A 301 23.12 -33.61 -6.66
N VAL A 302 24.06 -33.16 -5.82
CA VAL A 302 25.33 -33.85 -5.57
C VAL A 302 25.09 -35.22 -4.94
N LEU A 303 24.22 -35.33 -3.93
CA LEU A 303 23.91 -36.59 -3.26
C LEU A 303 23.18 -37.57 -4.19
N THR A 304 22.21 -37.12 -4.98
CA THR A 304 21.48 -37.97 -5.95
C THR A 304 22.39 -38.47 -7.08
N ASN A 305 23.34 -37.65 -7.51
CA ASN A 305 24.36 -38.08 -8.48
C ASN A 305 25.31 -39.11 -7.85
N LEU A 306 25.63 -38.97 -6.56
CA LEU A 306 26.46 -39.93 -5.85
C LEU A 306 25.73 -41.27 -5.67
N THR A 307 24.47 -41.27 -5.25
CA THR A 307 23.67 -42.50 -5.09
C THR A 307 23.49 -43.20 -6.43
N SER A 308 23.12 -42.48 -7.49
CA SER A 308 22.98 -43.07 -8.83
C SER A 308 24.28 -43.61 -9.41
N ALA A 309 25.44 -43.06 -9.04
CA ALA A 309 26.74 -43.63 -9.41
C ALA A 309 27.09 -44.92 -8.65
N LEU A 310 26.54 -45.12 -7.45
CA LEU A 310 26.72 -46.32 -6.61
C LEU A 310 25.62 -47.37 -6.79
N GLU A 311 24.56 -47.05 -7.53
CA GLU A 311 23.48 -47.95 -7.86
C GLU A 311 23.65 -48.50 -9.28
N THR A 312 23.23 -49.74 -9.49
CA THR A 312 23.00 -50.31 -10.82
C THR A 312 21.66 -51.02 -10.75
N SER A 313 20.70 -50.63 -11.60
CA SER A 313 19.33 -51.18 -11.56
C SER A 313 18.60 -51.07 -10.21
N GLY A 314 18.92 -50.05 -9.40
CA GLY A 314 18.32 -49.84 -8.08
C GLY A 314 18.88 -50.74 -6.97
N THR A 315 19.91 -51.53 -7.26
CA THR A 315 20.69 -52.28 -6.25
C THR A 315 22.09 -51.69 -6.13
N TRP A 316 22.70 -51.87 -4.96
CA TRP A 316 24.04 -51.38 -4.67
C TRP A 316 25.08 -52.10 -5.55
N ILE A 317 25.95 -51.35 -6.21
CA ILE A 317 26.89 -51.89 -7.21
C ILE A 317 27.88 -52.91 -6.60
N GLY A 318 28.16 -52.80 -5.30
CA GLY A 318 29.04 -53.70 -4.55
C GLY A 318 28.39 -55.03 -4.12
N GLU A 319 27.09 -55.21 -4.39
CA GLU A 319 26.38 -56.44 -4.02
C GLU A 319 26.91 -57.61 -4.84
N VAL A 320 27.51 -58.58 -4.15
CA VAL A 320 28.00 -59.83 -4.75
C VAL A 320 26.79 -60.77 -4.83
N SER A 321 25.99 -60.60 -5.89
CA SER A 321 24.94 -61.57 -6.20
C SER A 321 25.60 -62.90 -6.57
N ALA A 322 25.46 -63.90 -5.70
CA ALA A 322 25.92 -65.26 -5.96
C ALA A 322 25.31 -65.87 -7.23
N ALA A 323 24.21 -65.29 -7.74
CA ALA A 323 23.48 -65.77 -8.91
C ALA A 323 23.96 -65.18 -10.25
N ALA A 324 24.74 -64.10 -10.26
CA ALA A 324 24.97 -63.34 -11.50
C ALA A 324 26.08 -63.90 -12.41
N ASP A 325 27.04 -64.68 -11.89
CA ASP A 325 28.14 -65.25 -12.68
C ASP A 325 28.15 -66.80 -12.71
N ALA A 326 27.19 -67.47 -12.08
CA ALA A 326 27.10 -68.93 -12.04
C ALA A 326 26.30 -69.55 -13.21
N THR A 327 26.36 -68.97 -14.42
CA THR A 327 25.78 -69.56 -15.64
C THR A 327 26.69 -70.58 -16.34
N SER A 328 27.52 -71.32 -15.59
CA SER A 328 28.15 -72.54 -16.12
C SER A 328 28.37 -73.59 -15.05
N ASP A 329 27.52 -74.62 -15.13
CA ASP A 329 27.66 -76.01 -14.70
C ASP A 329 28.23 -76.37 -13.30
N SER A 330 27.34 -77.02 -12.53
CA SER A 330 27.57 -77.99 -11.44
C SER A 330 28.51 -77.58 -10.29
N GLY A 331 27.96 -76.89 -9.28
CA GLY A 331 28.67 -76.67 -8.00
C GLY A 331 27.87 -76.05 -6.85
N GLU A 332 26.53 -76.01 -6.92
CA GLU A 332 25.69 -75.20 -6.01
C GLU A 332 25.72 -75.60 -4.52
N GLN A 333 26.10 -76.83 -4.17
CA GLN A 333 25.94 -77.30 -2.78
C GLN A 333 27.12 -76.95 -1.83
N ALA A 334 28.30 -76.61 -2.36
CA ALA A 334 29.46 -76.30 -1.50
C ALA A 334 29.54 -74.83 -1.08
N VAL A 335 29.09 -73.90 -1.93
CA VAL A 335 29.22 -72.44 -1.69
C VAL A 335 28.25 -71.96 -0.60
N VAL A 336 27.04 -72.54 -0.54
CA VAL A 336 26.04 -72.20 0.48
C VAL A 336 26.44 -72.67 1.88
N ALA A 337 27.16 -73.79 1.99
CA ALA A 337 27.61 -74.34 3.28
C ALA A 337 28.76 -73.53 3.91
N VAL A 338 29.65 -72.93 3.11
CA VAL A 338 30.74 -72.07 3.60
C VAL A 338 30.21 -70.71 4.06
N LEU A 339 29.18 -70.14 3.41
CA LEU A 339 28.55 -68.91 3.87
C LEU A 339 27.77 -69.09 5.18
N MET A 340 27.15 -70.25 5.41
CA MET A 340 26.35 -70.52 6.63
C MET A 340 27.18 -70.86 7.88
N THR A 341 28.49 -71.09 7.75
CA THR A 341 29.38 -71.45 8.88
C THR A 341 30.25 -70.30 9.36
N LEU A 342 30.22 -69.15 8.68
CA LEU A 342 30.78 -67.92 9.22
C LEU A 342 29.92 -67.48 10.41
N PRO A 343 30.52 -67.20 11.59
CA PRO A 343 29.76 -66.79 12.75
C PRO A 343 28.99 -65.50 12.45
N THR A 344 27.66 -65.59 12.36
CA THR A 344 26.78 -64.43 12.39
C THR A 344 26.97 -63.76 13.75
N ARG A 345 27.75 -62.69 13.79
CA ARG A 345 27.99 -61.95 15.03
C ARG A 345 26.68 -61.30 15.46
N SER A 346 26.10 -61.75 16.58
CA SER A 346 25.04 -61.01 17.26
C SER A 346 25.56 -59.61 17.64
N PRO A 347 24.76 -58.56 17.43
CA PRO A 347 25.17 -57.19 17.71
C PRO A 347 25.04 -56.92 19.21
N GLU A 348 26.02 -57.33 20.01
CA GLU A 348 26.04 -56.92 21.42
C GLU A 348 27.47 -56.59 21.88
N THR A 349 27.67 -55.28 22.07
CA THR A 349 28.74 -54.62 22.86
C THR A 349 30.19 -54.93 22.46
N ALA A 350 30.75 -54.12 21.58
CA ALA A 350 32.20 -53.92 21.48
C ALA A 350 32.56 -52.53 22.06
N PRO A 351 33.55 -52.43 22.96
CA PRO A 351 34.03 -51.14 23.45
C PRO A 351 34.81 -50.40 22.36
N ALA A 352 34.66 -49.08 22.34
CA ALA A 352 35.31 -48.18 21.40
C ALA A 352 36.84 -48.14 21.61
N GLU A 353 37.58 -48.95 20.86
CA GLU A 353 39.03 -48.79 20.72
C GLU A 353 39.34 -47.66 19.72
N LYS A 354 39.84 -46.55 20.26
CA LYS A 354 40.47 -45.47 19.49
C LYS A 354 41.89 -45.90 19.10
N GLY A 355 42.11 -46.27 17.84
CA GLY A 355 43.46 -46.42 17.32
C GLY A 355 43.57 -47.32 16.09
N GLY A 356 43.22 -46.80 14.91
CA GLY A 356 43.48 -47.46 13.64
C GLY A 356 43.30 -46.49 12.47
N GLY A 357 44.40 -46.13 11.81
CA GLY A 357 44.40 -45.15 10.72
C GLY A 357 43.62 -45.63 9.50
N GLY A 358 42.52 -44.93 9.21
CA GLY A 358 42.28 -44.27 7.93
C GLY A 358 42.27 -45.10 6.65
N PHE A 359 41.23 -45.91 6.46
CA PHE A 359 40.73 -46.25 5.12
C PHE A 359 39.25 -45.91 4.93
N GLY A 360 38.47 -45.79 6.02
CA GLY A 360 37.14 -45.17 6.04
C GLY A 360 37.20 -43.69 6.38
N ARG A 361 37.93 -42.88 5.59
CA ARG A 361 37.77 -41.43 5.66
C ARG A 361 36.33 -41.16 5.22
N ASN A 362 35.47 -40.75 6.16
CA ASN A 362 34.04 -40.53 5.94
C ASN A 362 33.87 -39.72 4.65
N LEU A 363 33.40 -40.36 3.57
CA LEU A 363 33.07 -39.68 2.32
C LEU A 363 32.10 -38.53 2.60
N LEU A 364 31.23 -38.71 3.59
CA LEU A 364 30.38 -37.67 4.14
C LEU A 364 31.16 -36.52 4.80
N SER A 365 32.25 -36.76 5.54
CA SER A 365 32.99 -35.68 6.21
C SER A 365 33.78 -34.84 5.23
N ASP A 366 34.29 -35.41 4.15
CA ASP A 366 34.98 -34.64 3.10
C ASP A 366 33.97 -33.83 2.26
N ILE A 367 32.71 -34.28 2.15
CA ILE A 367 31.61 -33.52 1.53
C ILE A 367 31.01 -32.48 2.51
N GLN A 368 30.97 -32.76 3.82
CA GLN A 368 30.40 -31.89 4.85
C GLN A 368 31.37 -30.81 5.36
N SER A 369 32.67 -31.08 5.38
CA SER A 369 33.69 -30.12 5.86
C SER A 369 34.07 -29.05 4.85
N SER A 370 33.50 -29.08 3.65
CA SER A 370 33.44 -27.88 2.82
C SER A 370 32.42 -26.92 3.42
N ASP A 371 32.83 -26.19 4.46
CA ASP A 371 32.11 -25.02 4.97
C ASP A 371 31.88 -24.05 3.79
N PHE A 372 30.69 -24.18 3.21
CA PHE A 372 30.28 -23.53 1.96
C PHE A 372 30.01 -22.02 2.17
N GLU A 373 30.08 -21.53 3.42
CA GLU A 373 29.49 -20.25 3.79
C GLU A 373 30.40 -19.04 3.69
N THR A 374 31.74 -19.15 3.53
CA THR A 374 32.60 -17.93 3.62
C THR A 374 33.79 -17.80 2.68
N SER A 375 34.23 -18.85 1.99
CA SER A 375 35.37 -18.77 1.07
C SER A 375 34.93 -19.14 -0.35
N GLY A 376 34.68 -18.14 -1.20
CA GLY A 376 34.30 -18.30 -2.62
C GLY A 376 35.35 -18.97 -3.53
N LYS A 377 36.24 -19.80 -2.98
CA LYS A 377 37.13 -20.70 -3.70
C LYS A 377 36.85 -22.12 -3.24
N LEU A 378 36.07 -22.85 -4.04
CA LEU A 378 36.01 -24.30 -3.92
C LEU A 378 37.41 -24.85 -4.25
N PRO A 379 37.97 -25.81 -3.47
CA PRO A 379 38.87 -26.78 -4.07
C PRO A 379 38.07 -27.46 -5.18
N SER A 380 38.51 -27.28 -6.43
CA SER A 380 37.86 -27.79 -7.63
C SER A 380 38.07 -29.30 -7.76
N ILE A 381 37.70 -30.06 -6.73
CA ILE A 381 37.58 -31.50 -6.86
C ILE A 381 36.40 -31.69 -7.79
N ASP A 382 36.71 -32.12 -9.02
CA ASP A 382 35.69 -32.40 -10.03
C ASP A 382 34.75 -33.47 -9.43
N PRO A 383 33.45 -33.18 -9.24
CA PRO A 383 32.51 -34.15 -8.69
C PRO A 383 32.57 -35.48 -9.45
N LEU A 384 32.83 -35.43 -10.76
CA LEU A 384 33.01 -36.59 -11.61
C LEU A 384 34.18 -37.50 -11.17
N GLU A 385 35.29 -36.90 -10.73
CA GLU A 385 36.46 -37.63 -10.23
C GLU A 385 36.15 -38.33 -8.91
N LEU A 386 35.45 -37.64 -7.98
CA LEU A 386 34.99 -38.23 -6.74
C LEU A 386 34.03 -39.40 -6.99
N TYR A 387 33.04 -39.23 -7.87
CA TYR A 387 32.06 -40.26 -8.22
C TYR A 387 32.73 -41.49 -8.82
N ASN A 388 33.63 -41.28 -9.79
CA ASN A 388 34.37 -42.36 -10.42
C ASN A 388 35.25 -43.11 -9.42
N GLY A 389 35.88 -42.40 -8.47
CA GLY A 389 36.75 -42.99 -7.45
C GLY A 389 36.00 -43.81 -6.39
N VAL A 390 34.78 -43.45 -6.00
CA VAL A 390 33.98 -44.29 -5.07
C VAL A 390 33.40 -45.48 -5.82
N ARG A 391 32.87 -45.27 -7.03
CA ARG A 391 32.34 -46.35 -7.87
C ARG A 391 33.40 -47.39 -8.20
N SER A 392 34.60 -46.97 -8.60
CA SER A 392 35.70 -47.89 -8.93
C SER A 392 36.08 -48.74 -7.72
N ARG A 393 36.14 -48.15 -6.51
CA ARG A 393 36.41 -48.86 -5.26
C ARG A 393 35.34 -49.88 -4.91
N ALA A 394 34.06 -49.53 -5.07
CA ALA A 394 32.95 -50.47 -4.82
C ALA A 394 32.98 -51.66 -5.79
N VAL A 395 33.23 -51.39 -7.08
CA VAL A 395 33.37 -52.44 -8.11
C VAL A 395 34.61 -53.30 -7.84
N GLU A 396 35.74 -52.69 -7.49
CA GLU A 396 36.98 -53.38 -7.16
C GLU A 396 36.82 -54.27 -5.93
N SER A 397 36.21 -53.76 -4.85
CA SER A 397 35.88 -54.52 -3.64
C SER A 397 35.03 -55.75 -3.96
N LYS A 398 33.95 -55.56 -4.75
CA LYS A 398 33.10 -56.65 -5.23
C LYS A 398 33.87 -57.70 -6.02
N LEU A 399 34.70 -57.27 -6.97
CA LEU A 399 35.50 -58.18 -7.79
C LEU A 399 36.55 -58.94 -6.95
N MET A 400 37.19 -58.29 -5.98
CA MET A 400 38.13 -58.92 -5.06
C MET A 400 37.43 -59.95 -4.16
N LEU A 401 36.26 -59.62 -3.63
CA LEU A 401 35.45 -60.52 -2.80
C LEU A 401 35.01 -61.75 -3.61
N ALA A 402 34.49 -61.54 -4.83
CA ALA A 402 34.11 -62.63 -5.73
C ALA A 402 35.30 -63.55 -6.07
N ARG A 403 36.46 -62.97 -6.39
CA ARG A 403 37.69 -63.75 -6.65
C ARG A 403 38.15 -64.53 -5.42
N GLN A 404 38.07 -63.95 -4.22
CA GLN A 404 38.46 -64.67 -3.00
C GLN A 404 37.44 -65.76 -2.60
N LEU A 405 36.14 -65.57 -2.83
CA LEU A 405 35.17 -66.64 -2.65
C LEU A 405 35.45 -67.81 -3.61
N SER A 406 35.81 -67.52 -4.87
CA SER A 406 36.25 -68.54 -5.82
C SER A 406 37.54 -69.23 -5.37
N SER A 407 38.52 -68.50 -4.82
CA SER A 407 39.76 -69.07 -4.30
C SER A 407 39.54 -69.98 -3.09
N VAL A 408 38.60 -69.63 -2.20
CA VAL A 408 38.15 -70.46 -1.07
C VAL A 408 37.58 -71.76 -1.59
N HIS A 409 36.72 -71.70 -2.61
CA HIS A 409 36.12 -72.87 -3.22
C HIS A 409 37.18 -73.82 -3.79
N SER A 410 38.07 -73.31 -4.66
CA SER A 410 39.16 -74.13 -5.23
C SER A 410 40.09 -74.69 -4.15
N PHE A 411 40.34 -73.93 -3.07
CA PHE A 411 41.18 -74.38 -1.97
C PHE A 411 40.61 -75.60 -1.25
N TYR A 412 39.30 -75.63 -0.98
CA TYR A 412 38.64 -76.78 -0.34
C TYR A 412 38.51 -77.99 -1.26
N GLU A 413 38.41 -77.78 -2.58
CA GLU A 413 38.49 -78.87 -3.55
C GLU A 413 39.89 -79.51 -3.58
N GLU A 414 40.96 -78.71 -3.61
CA GLU A 414 42.34 -79.20 -3.62
C GLU A 414 42.79 -79.80 -2.28
N ASN A 415 42.26 -79.27 -1.18
CA ASN A 415 42.63 -79.63 0.19
C ASN A 415 41.37 -79.92 1.00
N PRO A 416 40.78 -81.12 0.88
CA PRO A 416 39.63 -81.51 1.67
C PRO A 416 40.08 -81.77 3.12
N ILE A 417 40.22 -80.70 3.91
CA ILE A 417 40.80 -80.71 5.26
C ILE A 417 40.09 -81.74 6.15
N GLU A 418 38.76 -81.84 6.08
CA GLU A 418 37.99 -82.81 6.86
C GLU A 418 38.35 -84.26 6.51
N LEU A 419 38.49 -84.57 5.22
CA LEU A 419 38.94 -85.90 4.76
C LEU A 419 40.38 -86.16 5.19
N MET A 420 41.27 -85.17 5.09
CA MET A 420 42.67 -85.29 5.53
C MET A 420 42.80 -85.50 7.04
N VAL A 421 41.99 -84.81 7.85
CA VAL A 421 41.90 -85.01 9.30
C VAL A 421 41.48 -86.44 9.60
N LYS A 422 40.42 -86.93 8.95
CA LYS A 422 39.94 -88.31 9.11
C LYS A 422 40.99 -89.34 8.70
N GLN A 423 41.69 -89.11 7.59
CA GLN A 423 42.80 -89.97 7.14
C GLN A 423 43.96 -89.98 8.13
N ARG A 424 44.36 -88.82 8.66
CA ARG A 424 45.41 -88.73 9.69
C ARG A 424 45.01 -89.52 10.94
N ASP A 425 43.79 -89.38 11.41
CA ASP A 425 43.32 -90.06 12.62
C ASP A 425 43.28 -91.57 12.44
N GLN A 426 42.84 -92.03 11.28
CA GLN A 426 42.90 -93.44 10.93
C GLN A 426 44.36 -93.95 10.89
N MET A 427 45.25 -93.25 10.18
CA MET A 427 46.66 -93.64 10.07
C MET A 427 47.39 -93.61 11.42
N LEU A 428 47.07 -92.65 12.29
CA LEU A 428 47.60 -92.58 13.64
C LEU A 428 47.12 -93.77 14.47
N SER A 429 45.83 -94.12 14.40
CA SER A 429 45.28 -95.32 15.03
C SER A 429 46.01 -96.57 14.58
N ASP A 430 46.10 -96.79 13.25
CA ASP A 430 46.77 -97.95 12.65
C ASP A 430 48.25 -98.03 13.05
N TYR A 431 48.95 -96.89 13.05
CA TYR A 431 50.34 -96.80 13.48
C TYR A 431 50.51 -97.15 14.96
N THR A 432 49.68 -96.60 15.85
CA THR A 432 49.76 -96.89 17.29
C THR A 432 49.43 -98.35 17.60
N GLU A 433 48.46 -98.93 16.89
CA GLU A 433 48.14 -100.34 16.99
C GLU A 433 49.32 -101.20 16.52
N ALA A 434 49.88 -100.91 15.34
CA ALA A 434 51.05 -101.62 14.81
C ALA A 434 52.28 -101.50 15.73
N ALA A 435 52.53 -100.32 16.30
CA ALA A 435 53.61 -100.08 17.26
C ALA A 435 53.40 -100.86 18.56
N SER A 436 52.16 -100.95 19.05
CA SER A 436 51.81 -101.75 20.23
C SER A 436 52.01 -103.24 19.97
N ARG A 437 51.57 -103.74 18.80
CA ARG A 437 51.78 -105.13 18.36
C ARG A 437 53.27 -105.46 18.23
N LEU A 438 54.07 -104.53 17.70
CA LEU A 438 55.53 -104.69 17.62
C LEU A 438 56.13 -104.85 19.03
N ARG A 439 55.81 -103.96 19.97
CA ARG A 439 56.32 -104.04 21.35
C ARG A 439 55.91 -105.33 22.05
N VAL A 440 54.63 -105.72 21.93
CA VAL A 440 54.12 -106.98 22.50
C VAL A 440 54.80 -108.19 21.84
N GLY A 441 54.99 -108.14 20.52
CA GLY A 441 55.70 -109.17 19.75
C GLY A 441 57.17 -109.31 20.17
N GLU A 442 57.90 -108.21 20.37
CA GLU A 442 59.28 -108.21 20.86
C GLU A 442 59.40 -108.81 22.27
N ILE A 443 58.49 -108.43 23.18
CA ILE A 443 58.41 -109.02 24.53
C ILE A 443 58.11 -110.51 24.43
N ARG A 444 57.12 -110.91 23.62
CA ARG A 444 56.74 -112.32 23.42
C ARG A 444 57.89 -113.12 22.82
N LEU A 445 58.64 -112.57 21.87
CA LEU A 445 59.83 -113.22 21.31
C LEU A 445 60.88 -113.48 22.36
N LYS A 446 61.12 -112.51 23.25
CA LYS A 446 62.06 -112.67 24.36
C LYS A 446 61.60 -113.80 25.30
N VAL A 447 60.35 -113.78 25.73
CA VAL A 447 59.77 -114.83 26.60
C VAL A 447 59.77 -116.20 25.93
N LEU A 448 59.39 -116.29 24.65
CA LEU A 448 59.42 -117.54 23.88
C LEU A 448 60.84 -118.08 23.74
N LYS A 449 61.82 -117.22 23.47
CA LYS A 449 63.23 -117.61 23.44
C LYS A 449 63.68 -118.15 24.79
N ASP A 450 63.43 -117.40 25.87
CA ASP A 450 63.83 -117.78 27.22
C ASP A 450 63.16 -119.11 27.65
N THR A 451 61.90 -119.31 27.30
CA THR A 451 61.16 -120.57 27.58
C THR A 451 61.62 -121.74 26.72
N ILE A 452 61.94 -121.53 25.44
CA ILE A 452 62.56 -122.56 24.59
C ILE A 452 63.93 -122.94 25.15
N ASP A 453 64.74 -121.98 25.58
CA ASP A 453 66.06 -122.22 26.18
C ASP A 453 65.95 -122.99 27.50
N ALA A 454 65.00 -122.61 28.37
CA ALA A 454 64.70 -123.36 29.60
C ALA A 454 64.18 -124.77 29.32
N LEU A 455 63.33 -124.94 28.31
CA LEU A 455 62.79 -126.24 27.91
C LEU A 455 63.89 -127.13 27.29
N ASN A 456 64.83 -126.55 26.53
CA ASN A 456 66.01 -127.24 26.01
C ASN A 456 66.90 -127.73 27.16
N ALA A 457 67.12 -126.90 28.19
CA ALA A 457 67.86 -127.31 29.38
C ALA A 457 67.17 -128.49 30.09
N SER A 458 65.85 -128.41 30.29
CA SER A 458 65.06 -129.49 30.90
C SER A 458 65.04 -130.78 30.05
N LEU A 459 65.02 -130.66 28.72
CA LEU A 459 65.14 -131.81 27.80
C LEU A 459 66.52 -132.47 27.88
N GLY A 460 67.57 -131.71 28.19
CA GLY A 460 68.92 -132.24 28.44
C GLY A 460 69.04 -133.04 29.74
N GLU A 461 68.22 -132.73 30.74
CA GLU A 461 68.19 -133.43 32.03
C GLU A 461 67.27 -134.67 32.03
N THR A 462 66.28 -134.72 31.13
CA THR A 462 65.29 -135.80 31.09
C THR A 462 65.82 -136.96 30.24
N THR A 463 65.99 -138.16 30.83
CA THR A 463 66.42 -139.36 30.11
C THR A 463 65.40 -139.77 29.04
N SER A 464 65.88 -140.01 27.82
CA SER A 464 65.06 -140.26 26.63
C SER A 464 64.39 -141.63 26.60
N THR A 465 64.90 -142.60 27.36
CA THR A 465 64.43 -143.99 27.43
C THR A 465 64.31 -144.47 28.87
N ILE A 466 63.20 -145.15 29.20
CA ILE A 466 62.99 -145.82 30.49
C ILE A 466 62.92 -147.34 30.20
N ALA A 467 63.64 -148.14 31.00
CA ALA A 467 63.60 -149.60 30.91
C ALA A 467 62.45 -150.15 31.76
N LEU A 468 61.52 -150.88 31.13
CA LEU A 468 60.38 -151.53 31.80
C LEU A 468 60.59 -153.05 31.72
N ASN A 469 60.59 -153.71 32.88
CA ASN A 469 60.84 -155.15 33.02
C ASN A 469 59.49 -155.89 33.12
N THR A 470 59.13 -156.70 32.12
CA THR A 470 57.83 -157.40 32.06
C THR A 470 58.02 -158.88 31.75
N GLY A 471 57.44 -159.75 32.59
CA GLY A 471 57.51 -161.21 32.47
C GLY A 471 56.84 -161.79 31.22
N VAL A 472 57.30 -162.98 30.82
CA VAL A 472 57.00 -163.67 29.56
C VAL A 472 55.48 -163.87 29.31
N PRO A 473 54.96 -163.53 28.11
CA PRO A 473 53.53 -163.66 27.78
C PRO A 473 53.01 -165.11 27.80
N GLU A 474 51.83 -165.33 28.39
CA GLU A 474 51.18 -166.65 28.61
C GLU A 474 50.98 -167.46 27.32
N GLU A 475 50.89 -166.83 26.16
CA GLU A 475 50.69 -167.50 24.85
C GLU A 475 51.87 -168.40 24.45
N ALA A 476 53.09 -168.10 24.92
CA ALA A 476 54.27 -168.94 24.66
C ALA A 476 54.27 -170.24 25.48
N ILE A 477 53.59 -170.25 26.65
CA ILE A 477 53.53 -171.41 27.55
C ILE A 477 52.53 -172.46 27.03
N ALA A 478 51.43 -172.02 26.41
CA ALA A 478 50.38 -172.91 25.90
C ALA A 478 50.84 -173.79 24.71
N ASN A 479 51.67 -173.27 23.81
CA ASN A 479 52.14 -174.01 22.63
C ASN A 479 53.15 -175.12 22.97
N ALA A 480 53.93 -174.97 24.05
CA ALA A 480 54.90 -175.97 24.49
C ALA A 480 54.24 -177.20 25.17
N VAL A 481 53.07 -177.01 25.80
CA VAL A 481 52.32 -178.10 26.47
C VAL A 481 51.59 -179.00 25.47
N GLY A 482 51.15 -178.45 24.33
CA GLY A 482 50.39 -179.19 23.31
C GLY A 482 51.20 -180.23 22.50
N GLN A 483 52.54 -180.12 22.44
CA GLN A 483 53.39 -180.99 21.62
C GLN A 483 54.06 -182.16 22.39
N GLY A 484 53.71 -182.38 23.66
CA GLY A 484 54.12 -183.58 24.40
C GLY A 484 55.63 -183.72 24.71
N ARG A 485 56.42 -182.67 24.52
CA ARG A 485 57.87 -182.65 24.82
C ARG A 485 58.14 -182.13 26.23
N ARG A 486 57.97 -182.99 27.23
CA ARG A 486 58.13 -182.66 28.68
C ARG A 486 59.55 -182.24 29.11
N GLN A 487 60.53 -182.18 28.21
CA GLN A 487 61.89 -181.73 28.52
C GLN A 487 62.15 -180.23 28.22
N ASP A 488 61.30 -179.57 27.43
CA ASP A 488 61.53 -178.16 27.01
C ASP A 488 60.90 -177.10 27.93
N VAL A 489 60.00 -177.48 28.85
CA VAL A 489 59.26 -176.55 29.73
C VAL A 489 60.14 -175.95 30.85
N ARG A 490 61.27 -176.57 31.20
CA ARG A 490 62.18 -176.04 32.24
C ARG A 490 63.20 -175.02 31.73
N ALA A 491 63.41 -174.92 30.41
CA ALA A 491 64.36 -173.97 29.83
C ALA A 491 63.75 -172.59 29.57
N LEU A 492 62.43 -172.50 29.36
CA LEU A 492 61.74 -171.25 29.01
C LEU A 492 61.39 -170.34 30.21
N SER A 493 61.54 -170.82 31.46
CA SER A 493 61.23 -170.02 32.66
C SER A 493 62.40 -169.16 33.17
N ARG A 494 63.47 -169.00 32.37
CA ARG A 494 64.70 -168.25 32.76
C ARG A 494 65.11 -167.16 31.76
N LEU A 495 64.22 -166.76 30.86
CA LEU A 495 64.45 -165.67 29.90
C LEU A 495 63.68 -164.42 30.35
N GLU A 496 64.40 -163.44 30.90
CA GLU A 496 63.93 -162.07 31.15
C GLU A 496 64.18 -161.21 29.90
N PHE A 497 63.21 -160.38 29.49
CA PHE A 497 63.31 -159.49 28.34
C PHE A 497 63.27 -158.03 28.79
N ASP A 498 64.35 -157.29 28.53
CA ASP A 498 64.39 -155.83 28.71
C ASP A 498 63.71 -155.11 27.53
N ARG A 499 62.65 -154.34 27.78
CA ARG A 499 62.02 -153.46 26.79
C ARG A 499 62.30 -151.99 27.15
N GLN A 500 63.04 -151.31 26.29
CA GLN A 500 63.21 -149.86 26.38
C GLN A 500 62.02 -149.18 25.71
N GLU A 501 61.26 -148.39 26.46
CA GLU A 501 60.25 -147.50 25.91
C GLU A 501 60.67 -146.03 26.08
N MET A 502 60.23 -145.21 25.14
CA MET A 502 60.58 -143.80 25.06
C MET A 502 59.85 -143.05 26.16
N ASN A 503 60.57 -142.23 26.94
CA ASN A 503 60.01 -141.56 28.10
C ASN A 503 58.83 -140.64 27.68
N PRO A 504 57.59 -140.87 28.16
CA PRO A 504 56.44 -140.06 27.76
C PRO A 504 56.59 -138.58 28.15
N GLU A 505 57.32 -138.28 29.24
CA GLU A 505 57.61 -136.89 29.65
C GLU A 505 58.55 -136.20 28.67
N TRP A 506 59.54 -136.91 28.13
CA TRP A 506 60.45 -136.39 27.12
C TRP A 506 59.70 -136.07 25.82
N ARG A 507 58.81 -136.98 25.39
CA ARG A 507 57.99 -136.78 24.18
C ARG A 507 57.07 -135.57 24.30
N ALA A 508 56.40 -135.40 25.45
CA ALA A 508 55.56 -134.24 25.72
C ALA A 508 56.35 -132.92 25.66
N LYS A 509 57.56 -132.89 26.24
CA LYS A 509 58.45 -131.72 26.18
C LYS A 509 58.95 -131.41 24.78
N VAL A 510 59.24 -132.41 23.95
CA VAL A 510 59.63 -132.20 22.54
C VAL A 510 58.46 -131.64 21.71
N GLU A 511 57.24 -132.13 21.92
CA GLU A 511 56.06 -131.58 21.25
C GLU A 511 55.79 -130.13 21.70
N GLN A 512 55.92 -129.85 23.00
CA GLN A 512 55.82 -128.50 23.54
C GLN A 512 56.89 -127.57 22.94
N ARG A 513 58.13 -128.05 22.77
CA ARG A 513 59.21 -127.31 22.10
C ARG A 513 58.86 -127.01 20.65
N ALA A 514 58.37 -127.98 19.90
CA ALA A 514 57.99 -127.78 18.51
C ALA A 514 56.91 -126.70 18.36
N LYS A 515 55.90 -126.70 19.24
CA LYS A 515 54.87 -125.65 19.29
C LYS A 515 55.46 -124.29 19.62
N LEU A 516 56.34 -124.20 20.63
CA LEU A 516 56.99 -122.93 21.01
C LEU A 516 57.91 -122.38 19.92
N VAL A 517 58.64 -123.24 19.20
CA VAL A 517 59.51 -122.84 18.08
C VAL A 517 58.67 -122.35 16.90
N GLN A 518 57.55 -123.01 16.59
CA GLN A 518 56.63 -122.53 15.58
C GLN A 518 56.05 -121.16 15.95
N ASP A 519 55.60 -120.98 17.18
CA ASP A 519 55.14 -119.68 17.71
C ASP A 519 56.24 -118.62 17.67
N TYR A 520 57.49 -118.99 17.95
CA TYR A 520 58.66 -118.11 17.90
C TYR A 520 58.90 -117.62 16.47
N GLU A 521 58.95 -118.52 15.48
CA GLU A 521 59.18 -118.13 14.08
C GLU A 521 58.01 -117.31 13.50
N MET A 522 56.75 -117.63 13.85
CA MET A 522 55.60 -116.81 13.47
C MET A 522 55.69 -115.41 14.07
N THR A 523 55.96 -115.30 15.38
CA THR A 523 56.09 -114.01 16.06
C THR A 523 57.28 -113.21 15.52
N LYS A 524 58.38 -113.89 15.14
CA LYS A 524 59.59 -113.27 14.59
C LYS A 524 59.32 -112.68 13.22
N SER A 525 58.67 -113.44 12.35
CA SER A 525 58.23 -112.97 11.03
C SER A 525 57.33 -111.74 11.15
N ASP A 526 56.38 -111.74 12.08
CA ASP A 526 55.48 -110.60 12.31
C ASP A 526 56.23 -109.37 12.85
N VAL A 527 57.15 -109.56 13.80
CA VAL A 527 58.01 -108.48 14.31
C VAL A 527 58.90 -107.90 13.23
N ASP A 528 59.56 -108.72 12.41
CA ASP A 528 60.43 -108.26 11.33
C ASP A 528 59.64 -107.50 10.25
N ARG A 529 58.44 -107.98 9.91
CA ARG A 529 57.52 -107.28 9.00
C ARG A 529 57.09 -105.93 9.57
N LEU A 530 56.66 -105.88 10.83
CA LEU A 530 56.25 -104.64 11.49
C LEU A 530 57.41 -103.66 11.62
N LYS A 531 58.60 -104.12 11.99
CA LYS A 531 59.82 -103.31 12.13
C LYS A 531 60.27 -102.68 10.82
N THR A 532 60.03 -103.35 9.70
CA THR A 532 60.32 -102.83 8.36
C THR A 532 59.23 -101.88 7.85
N ALA A 533 57.95 -102.16 8.15
CA ALA A 533 56.82 -101.36 7.67
C ALA A 533 56.59 -100.07 8.48
N LEU A 534 56.83 -100.07 9.79
CA LEU A 534 56.54 -98.94 10.69
C LEU A 534 57.18 -97.61 10.24
N PRO A 535 58.49 -97.56 9.88
CA PRO A 535 59.13 -96.30 9.48
C PRO A 535 58.51 -95.69 8.22
N ALA A 536 58.03 -96.52 7.30
CA ALA A 536 57.37 -96.06 6.08
C ALA A 536 55.98 -95.45 6.41
N GLU A 537 55.22 -96.09 7.30
CA GLU A 537 53.93 -95.55 7.77
C GLU A 537 54.11 -94.27 8.61
N GLU A 538 55.15 -94.19 9.44
CA GLU A 538 55.51 -92.98 10.18
C GLU A 538 55.82 -91.82 9.22
N THR A 539 56.61 -92.07 8.17
CA THR A 539 56.95 -91.05 7.17
C THR A 539 55.71 -90.54 6.44
N LYS A 540 54.78 -91.43 6.04
CA LYS A 540 53.52 -91.03 5.41
C LYS A 540 52.63 -90.23 6.37
N LEU A 541 52.55 -90.64 7.63
CA LEU A 541 51.80 -89.92 8.66
C LEU A 541 52.37 -88.50 8.88
N GLN A 542 53.70 -88.36 8.96
CA GLN A 542 54.37 -87.07 9.07
C GLN A 542 54.13 -86.19 7.83
N GLN A 543 54.21 -86.75 6.62
CA GLN A 543 53.90 -86.03 5.38
C GLN A 543 52.45 -85.54 5.36
N LEU A 544 51.50 -86.38 5.78
CA LEU A 544 50.08 -86.00 5.87
C LEU A 544 49.86 -84.93 6.95
N GLN A 545 50.53 -85.02 8.11
CA GLN A 545 50.49 -84.01 9.17
C GLN A 545 51.03 -82.66 8.70
N ASN A 546 52.17 -82.65 7.99
CA ASN A 546 52.75 -81.43 7.44
C ASN A 546 51.83 -80.80 6.38
N ARG A 547 51.28 -81.62 5.46
CA ARG A 547 50.33 -81.13 4.45
C ARG A 547 49.05 -80.56 5.09
N LEU A 548 48.55 -81.19 6.15
CA LEU A 548 47.39 -80.72 6.90
C LEU A 548 47.69 -79.42 7.65
N TYR A 549 48.89 -79.30 8.24
CA TYR A 549 49.34 -78.06 8.88
C TYR A 549 49.41 -76.90 7.87
N ASP A 550 50.06 -77.13 6.73
CA ASP A 550 50.16 -76.13 5.64
C ASP A 550 48.77 -75.74 5.12
N ALA A 551 47.88 -76.71 4.93
CA ALA A 551 46.49 -76.46 4.53
C ALA A 551 45.77 -75.60 5.57
N ARG A 552 45.85 -75.91 6.87
CA ARG A 552 45.22 -75.10 7.93
C ARG A 552 45.78 -73.69 8.02
N LEU A 553 47.09 -73.52 7.82
CA LEU A 553 47.70 -72.20 7.80
C LEU A 553 47.17 -71.37 6.62
N ARG A 554 47.11 -71.97 5.41
CA ARG A 554 46.54 -71.32 4.23
C ARG A 554 45.06 -71.00 4.41
N GLU A 555 44.28 -71.93 4.98
CA GLU A 555 42.87 -71.71 5.33
C GLU A 555 42.71 -70.50 6.25
N GLY A 556 43.55 -70.37 7.28
CA GLY A 556 43.57 -69.23 8.19
C GLY A 556 43.81 -67.89 7.45
N ILE A 557 44.81 -67.85 6.56
CA ILE A 557 45.14 -66.66 5.76
C ILE A 557 43.98 -66.29 4.82
N ILE A 558 43.39 -67.28 4.15
CA ILE A 558 42.27 -67.06 3.22
C ILE A 558 41.06 -66.51 3.99
N LYS A 559 40.72 -67.10 5.14
CA LYS A 559 39.62 -66.62 6.00
C LYS A 559 39.85 -65.21 6.52
N GLU A 560 41.08 -64.89 6.95
CA GLU A 560 41.42 -63.54 7.41
C GLU A 560 41.28 -62.51 6.28
N ASN A 561 41.78 -62.83 5.08
CA ASN A 561 41.65 -61.97 3.91
C ASN A 561 40.19 -61.78 3.48
N LEU A 562 39.40 -62.85 3.48
CA LEU A 562 37.97 -62.78 3.19
C LEU A 562 37.25 -61.89 4.21
N GLN A 563 37.55 -62.04 5.50
CA GLN A 563 36.97 -61.21 6.55
C GLN A 563 37.36 -59.73 6.42
N LYS A 564 38.60 -59.42 6.02
CA LYS A 564 39.04 -58.04 5.77
C LYS A 564 38.31 -57.43 4.58
N LEU A 565 38.14 -58.18 3.50
CA LEU A 565 37.40 -57.73 2.31
C LEU A 565 35.90 -57.55 2.61
N ASP A 566 35.31 -58.49 3.35
CA ASP A 566 33.91 -58.40 3.78
C ASP A 566 33.65 -57.16 4.64
N ARG A 567 34.52 -56.89 5.63
CA ARG A 567 34.46 -55.64 6.42
C ARG A 567 34.59 -54.40 5.55
N SER A 568 35.58 -54.38 4.64
CA SER A 568 35.75 -53.24 3.72
C SER A 568 34.53 -53.02 2.82
N ASN A 569 33.87 -54.11 2.40
CA ASN A 569 32.67 -54.04 1.58
C ASN A 569 31.46 -53.55 2.40
N GLN A 570 31.34 -54.01 3.65
CA GLN A 570 30.33 -53.55 4.60
C GLN A 570 30.49 -52.06 4.92
N ASP A 571 31.71 -51.58 5.15
CA ASP A 571 31.99 -50.15 5.39
C ASP A 571 31.55 -49.27 4.20
N LEU A 572 31.76 -49.75 2.97
CA LEU A 572 31.30 -49.08 1.75
C LEU A 572 29.77 -49.11 1.61
N TYR A 573 29.12 -50.20 2.02
CA TYR A 573 27.67 -50.32 2.03
C TYR A 573 27.02 -49.40 3.08
N GLU A 574 27.58 -49.33 4.29
CA GLU A 574 27.14 -48.39 5.33
C GLU A 574 27.29 -46.93 4.85
N SER A 575 28.43 -46.60 4.21
CA SER A 575 28.62 -45.28 3.59
C SER A 575 27.58 -44.97 2.51
N TYR A 576 27.18 -45.95 1.71
CA TYR A 576 26.11 -45.80 0.72
C TYR A 576 24.76 -45.54 1.38
N LEU A 577 24.40 -46.28 2.43
CA LEU A 577 23.16 -46.07 3.18
C LEU A 577 23.12 -44.66 3.80
N ASP A 578 24.24 -44.18 4.35
CA ASP A 578 24.34 -42.83 4.91
C ASP A 578 24.14 -41.72 3.87
N VAL A 579 24.72 -41.88 2.67
CA VAL A 579 24.51 -40.96 1.55
C VAL A 579 23.04 -40.97 1.12
N SER A 580 22.44 -42.15 0.96
CA SER A 580 21.05 -42.31 0.55
C SER A 580 20.08 -41.70 1.57
N ASN A 581 20.30 -41.97 2.86
CA ASN A 581 19.54 -41.37 3.96
C ASN A 581 19.70 -39.84 4.00
N SER A 582 20.93 -39.34 3.77
CA SER A 582 21.20 -37.90 3.69
C SER A 582 20.47 -37.25 2.51
N ALA A 583 20.46 -37.90 1.34
CA ALA A 583 19.72 -37.43 0.17
C ALA A 583 18.22 -37.30 0.47
N HIS A 584 17.64 -38.32 1.10
CA HIS A 584 16.23 -38.31 1.51
C HIS A 584 15.90 -37.22 2.52
N ASN A 585 16.75 -37.04 3.54
CA ASN A 585 16.56 -36.01 4.56
C ASN A 585 16.70 -34.59 3.98
N THR A 586 17.69 -34.35 3.12
CA THR A 586 17.82 -33.08 2.39
C THR A 586 16.63 -32.84 1.47
N ALA A 587 16.09 -33.85 0.78
CA ALA A 587 14.88 -33.69 -0.03
C ALA A 587 13.66 -33.26 0.80
N LYS A 588 13.48 -33.83 2.00
CA LYS A 588 12.43 -33.40 2.94
C LYS A 588 12.63 -31.95 3.42
N GLN A 589 13.86 -31.58 3.78
CA GLN A 589 14.17 -30.20 4.17
C GLN A 589 13.90 -29.21 3.04
N LEU A 590 14.26 -29.57 1.81
CA LEU A 590 13.99 -28.75 0.63
C LEU A 590 12.49 -28.55 0.39
N ALA A 591 11.67 -29.59 0.61
CA ALA A 591 10.22 -29.48 0.52
C ALA A 591 9.64 -28.51 1.56
N LEU A 592 10.09 -28.61 2.82
CA LEU A 592 9.69 -27.68 3.89
C LEU A 592 10.14 -26.24 3.60
N LEU A 593 11.39 -26.04 3.17
CA LEU A 593 11.91 -24.73 2.78
C LEU A 593 11.12 -24.11 1.64
N ARG A 594 10.71 -24.91 0.66
CA ARG A 594 9.88 -24.44 -0.45
C ARG A 594 8.52 -23.96 0.02
N GLU A 595 7.87 -24.70 0.92
CA GLU A 595 6.61 -24.29 1.54
C GLU A 595 6.78 -22.99 2.34
N GLU A 596 7.84 -22.87 3.14
CA GLU A 596 8.15 -21.63 3.88
C GLU A 596 8.37 -20.43 2.94
N VAL A 597 9.10 -20.61 1.84
CA VAL A 597 9.31 -19.56 0.82
C VAL A 597 7.98 -19.13 0.20
N ASP A 598 7.11 -20.07 -0.16
CA ASP A 598 5.79 -19.76 -0.73
C ASP A 598 4.89 -19.01 0.28
N GLN A 599 4.92 -19.41 1.56
CA GLN A 599 4.19 -18.72 2.63
C GLN A 599 4.73 -17.29 2.87
N LEU A 600 6.06 -17.11 2.88
CA LEU A 600 6.69 -15.80 3.01
C LEU A 600 6.41 -14.89 1.81
N ASP A 601 6.42 -15.40 0.58
CA ASP A 601 6.06 -14.62 -0.61
C ASP A 601 4.60 -14.14 -0.53
N ALA A 602 3.69 -15.04 -0.14
CA ALA A 602 2.29 -14.69 0.07
C ALA A 602 2.11 -13.63 1.18
N ALA A 603 2.84 -13.76 2.29
CA ALA A 603 2.82 -12.79 3.38
C ALA A 603 3.37 -11.42 2.94
N ALA A 604 4.49 -11.39 2.22
CA ALA A 604 5.08 -10.18 1.67
C ALA A 604 4.12 -9.48 0.70
N ARG A 605 3.47 -10.21 -0.21
CA ARG A 605 2.48 -9.65 -1.13
C ARG A 605 1.27 -9.06 -0.40
N ARG A 606 0.77 -9.74 0.64
CA ARG A 606 -0.35 -9.23 1.47
C ARG A 606 0.07 -7.96 2.22
N ALA A 607 1.23 -7.95 2.85
CA ALA A 607 1.75 -6.79 3.57
C ALA A 607 1.89 -5.59 2.62
N LYS A 608 2.48 -5.79 1.43
CA LYS A 608 2.57 -4.76 0.38
C LYS A 608 1.20 -4.22 -0.04
N ALA A 609 0.25 -5.11 -0.35
CA ALA A 609 -1.09 -4.70 -0.78
C ALA A 609 -1.83 -3.90 0.31
N ILE A 610 -1.68 -4.28 1.58
CA ILE A 610 -2.25 -3.55 2.72
C ILE A 610 -1.60 -2.16 2.85
N THR A 611 -0.27 -2.08 2.76
CA THR A 611 0.46 -0.80 2.79
C THR A 611 0.00 0.12 1.67
N GLU A 612 -0.09 -0.37 0.43
CA GLU A 612 -0.57 0.41 -0.73
C GLU A 612 -2.02 0.88 -0.55
N ALA A 613 -2.90 0.03 -0.02
CA ALA A 613 -4.28 0.40 0.26
C ALA A 613 -4.40 1.50 1.33
N TYR A 614 -3.59 1.43 2.40
CA TYR A 614 -3.55 2.49 3.40
C TYR A 614 -2.90 3.77 2.87
N GLN A 615 -1.84 3.67 2.07
CA GLN A 615 -1.21 4.82 1.43
C GLN A 615 -2.18 5.57 0.51
N LEU A 616 -2.98 4.85 -0.27
CA LEU A 616 -4.01 5.44 -1.12
C LEU A 616 -5.06 6.18 -0.29
N LYS A 617 -5.59 5.54 0.78
CA LYS A 617 -6.57 6.16 1.69
C LYS A 617 -5.98 7.39 2.40
N TYR A 618 -4.74 7.29 2.85
CA TYR A 618 -4.02 8.40 3.49
C TYR A 618 -3.88 9.58 2.53
N ASN A 619 -3.44 9.34 1.29
CA ASN A 619 -3.26 10.38 0.30
C ASN A 619 -4.59 11.08 -0.02
N GLN A 620 -5.67 10.31 -0.23
CA GLN A 620 -7.01 10.85 -0.46
C GLN A 620 -7.48 11.70 0.71
N ALA A 621 -7.36 11.17 1.94
CA ALA A 621 -7.79 11.89 3.13
C ALA A 621 -6.95 13.16 3.39
N ALA A 622 -5.64 13.12 3.12
CA ALA A 622 -4.76 14.27 3.21
C ALA A 622 -5.12 15.36 2.19
N THR A 623 -5.42 14.99 0.94
CA THR A 623 -5.85 15.94 -0.09
C THR A 623 -7.20 16.58 0.24
N ASP A 624 -8.16 15.80 0.74
CA ASP A 624 -9.47 16.30 1.14
C ASP A 624 -9.36 17.26 2.33
N LEU A 625 -8.53 16.91 3.32
CA LEU A 625 -8.24 17.79 4.45
C LEU A 625 -7.61 19.12 3.99
N GLN A 626 -6.62 19.07 3.10
CA GLN A 626 -5.99 20.26 2.56
C GLN A 626 -6.99 21.15 1.80
N LEU A 627 -7.91 20.54 1.04
CA LEU A 627 -8.98 21.26 0.36
C LEU A 627 -9.91 21.94 1.37
N MET A 628 -10.34 21.25 2.42
CA MET A 628 -11.17 21.84 3.49
C MET A 628 -10.46 22.98 4.22
N GLU A 629 -9.18 22.83 4.56
CA GLU A 629 -8.39 23.89 5.19
C GLU A 629 -8.22 25.11 4.27
N SER A 630 -8.08 24.90 2.94
CA SER A 630 -8.05 26.00 1.97
C SER A 630 -9.39 26.74 1.89
N ARG A 631 -10.52 26.01 1.95
CA ARG A 631 -11.87 26.59 2.01
C ARG A 631 -12.08 27.37 3.29
N ALA A 632 -11.64 26.84 4.44
CA ALA A 632 -11.71 27.54 5.72
C ALA A 632 -10.95 28.88 5.68
N ARG A 633 -9.74 28.91 5.10
CA ARG A 633 -8.98 30.17 4.94
C ARG A 633 -9.68 31.16 4.00
N ALA A 634 -10.29 30.68 2.92
CA ALA A 634 -11.04 31.53 2.01
C ALA A 634 -12.28 32.12 2.68
N ALA A 635 -13.06 31.30 3.40
CA ALA A 635 -14.21 31.72 4.18
C ALA A 635 -13.81 32.71 5.29
N GLN A 636 -12.71 32.47 5.99
CA GLN A 636 -12.18 33.40 6.98
C GLN A 636 -11.85 34.77 6.39
N ARG A 637 -11.13 34.82 5.27
CA ARG A 637 -10.82 36.08 4.57
C ARG A 637 -12.08 36.82 4.14
N ASN A 638 -13.10 36.10 3.67
CA ASN A 638 -14.37 36.70 3.30
C ASN A 638 -15.08 37.30 4.52
N THR A 639 -15.12 36.56 5.64
CA THR A 639 -15.68 37.03 6.90
C THR A 639 -14.94 38.26 7.43
N ASP A 640 -13.61 38.29 7.36
CA ASP A 640 -12.79 39.44 7.78
C ASP A 640 -13.07 40.68 6.91
N LEU A 641 -13.17 40.50 5.60
CA LEU A 641 -13.52 41.56 4.66
C LEU A 641 -14.94 42.10 4.92
N LEU A 642 -15.91 41.21 5.15
CA LEU A 642 -17.27 41.60 5.50
C LEU A 642 -17.34 42.30 6.86
N LEU A 643 -16.52 41.90 7.83
CA LEU A 643 -16.42 42.57 9.12
C LEU A 643 -15.85 43.99 8.97
N GLN A 644 -14.82 44.17 8.15
CA GLN A 644 -14.30 45.50 7.82
C GLN A 644 -15.39 46.36 7.17
N LYS A 645 -16.06 45.84 6.13
CA LYS A 645 -17.18 46.53 5.48
C LYS A 645 -18.30 46.86 6.46
N LEU A 646 -18.59 45.98 7.42
CA LEU A 646 -19.58 46.21 8.46
C LEU A 646 -19.18 47.35 9.41
N GLN A 647 -17.90 47.45 9.80
CA GLN A 647 -17.40 48.57 10.61
C GLN A 647 -17.49 49.90 9.85
N GLU A 648 -17.11 49.91 8.57
CA GLU A 648 -17.25 51.08 7.70
C GLU A 648 -18.73 51.48 7.55
N ALA A 649 -19.61 50.51 7.32
CA ALA A 649 -21.06 50.68 7.24
C ALA A 649 -21.65 51.25 8.54
N GLN A 650 -21.25 50.70 9.68
CA GLN A 650 -21.71 51.15 10.99
C GLN A 650 -21.30 52.60 11.26
N SER A 651 -20.07 52.97 10.88
CA SER A 651 -19.59 54.35 10.98
C SER A 651 -20.38 55.30 10.08
N ALA A 652 -20.74 54.86 8.87
CA ALA A 652 -21.56 55.64 7.94
C ALA A 652 -23.00 55.84 8.45
N VAL A 653 -23.60 54.83 9.06
CA VAL A 653 -24.94 54.93 9.68
C VAL A 653 -24.92 55.84 10.92
N ALA A 654 -23.87 55.77 11.74
CA ALA A 654 -23.72 56.61 12.93
C ALA A 654 -23.51 58.10 12.58
N GLN A 655 -22.83 58.38 11.47
CA GLN A 655 -22.70 59.71 10.90
C GLN A 655 -23.94 60.05 10.07
N GLN A 656 -25.07 60.38 10.74
CA GLN A 656 -26.23 60.99 10.08
C GLN A 656 -25.86 62.39 9.54
N MET A 657 -25.11 62.43 8.45
CA MET A 657 -24.75 63.67 7.78
C MET A 657 -25.72 63.91 6.63
N SER A 658 -26.42 65.04 6.70
CA SER A 658 -27.27 65.51 5.62
C SER A 658 -26.37 65.94 4.46
N ASP A 659 -26.31 65.13 3.40
CA ASP A 659 -25.57 65.45 2.16
C ASP A 659 -26.25 66.59 1.38
N VAL A 660 -27.43 67.00 1.82
CA VAL A 660 -28.19 68.12 1.26
C VAL A 660 -28.43 69.16 2.33
N SER A 661 -28.26 70.42 1.97
CA SER A 661 -28.59 71.55 2.83
C SER A 661 -29.12 72.71 2.02
N VAL A 662 -29.87 73.60 2.66
CA VAL A 662 -30.34 74.82 2.02
C VAL A 662 -29.17 75.82 1.99
N ALA A 663 -28.65 76.09 0.79
CA ALA A 663 -27.53 77.02 0.59
C ALA A 663 -27.97 78.49 0.74
N ALA A 664 -29.17 78.80 0.25
CA ALA A 664 -29.78 80.11 0.39
C ALA A 664 -31.29 79.98 0.53
N THR A 665 -31.85 80.59 1.57
CA THR A 665 -33.30 80.73 1.72
C THR A 665 -33.83 81.78 0.74
N ALA A 666 -35.06 81.58 0.29
CA ALA A 666 -35.76 82.55 -0.52
C ALA A 666 -35.96 83.86 0.24
N VAL A 667 -35.68 84.96 -0.46
CA VAL A 667 -35.91 86.33 0.01
C VAL A 667 -37.19 86.85 -0.61
N THR A 668 -37.94 87.69 0.12
CA THR A 668 -39.18 88.30 -0.39
C THR A 668 -38.91 89.09 -1.68
N PRO A 669 -39.47 88.68 -2.84
CA PRO A 669 -39.24 89.40 -4.09
C PRO A 669 -40.01 90.73 -4.05
N MET A 670 -39.26 91.85 -4.03
CA MET A 670 -39.86 93.19 -4.12
C MET A 670 -40.30 93.55 -5.55
N LYS A 671 -39.76 92.85 -6.55
CA LYS A 671 -40.05 93.08 -7.97
C LYS A 671 -40.94 91.98 -8.52
N HIS A 672 -41.91 92.39 -9.33
CA HIS A 672 -42.82 91.50 -10.02
C HIS A 672 -42.09 90.79 -11.19
N TYR A 673 -42.36 89.49 -11.38
CA TYR A 673 -41.67 88.62 -12.34
C TYR A 673 -42.01 88.89 -13.82
N PHE A 674 -43.19 89.44 -14.11
CA PHE A 674 -43.65 89.68 -15.47
C PHE A 674 -42.98 90.93 -16.07
N PRO A 675 -42.73 91.02 -17.41
CA PRO A 675 -42.22 92.23 -18.04
C PRO A 675 -43.02 93.44 -17.56
N LYS A 676 -42.30 94.55 -17.26
CA LYS A 676 -42.94 95.78 -16.74
C LYS A 676 -44.17 96.05 -17.58
N ARG A 677 -45.32 96.26 -16.91
CA ARG A 677 -46.63 96.50 -17.55
C ARG A 677 -46.54 97.50 -18.71
N THR A 678 -45.63 98.47 -18.61
CA THR A 678 -45.29 99.46 -19.64
C THR A 678 -44.62 98.89 -20.90
N ILE A 679 -43.73 97.89 -20.77
CA ILE A 679 -43.06 97.23 -21.91
C ILE A 679 -44.06 96.37 -22.67
N PHE A 680 -44.89 95.60 -21.96
CA PHE A 680 -45.93 94.78 -22.60
C PHE A 680 -46.98 95.66 -23.29
N LEU A 681 -47.40 96.77 -22.65
CA LEU A 681 -48.27 97.77 -23.26
C LEU A 681 -47.63 98.38 -24.51
N GLY A 682 -46.35 98.76 -24.44
CA GLY A 682 -45.60 99.29 -25.57
C GLY A 682 -45.51 98.30 -26.74
N ALA A 683 -45.25 97.02 -26.44
CA ALA A 683 -45.20 95.97 -27.46
C ALA A 683 -46.57 95.74 -28.11
N MET A 684 -47.66 95.67 -27.32
CA MET A 684 -49.03 95.51 -27.85
C MET A 684 -49.45 96.71 -28.71
N ILE A 685 -49.10 97.93 -28.30
CA ILE A 685 -49.34 99.17 -29.08
C ILE A 685 -48.51 99.16 -30.38
N ALA A 686 -47.25 98.73 -30.33
CA ALA A 686 -46.39 98.66 -31.51
C ALA A 686 -46.92 97.62 -32.52
N VAL A 687 -47.36 96.45 -32.04
CA VAL A 687 -47.96 95.41 -32.89
C VAL A 687 -49.25 95.91 -33.54
N THR A 688 -50.14 96.57 -32.78
CA THR A 688 -51.37 97.13 -33.39
C THR A 688 -51.09 98.25 -34.38
N LEU A 689 -50.12 99.12 -34.08
CA LEU A 689 -49.69 100.15 -35.02
C LEU A 689 -49.19 99.52 -36.32
N LEU A 690 -48.34 98.50 -36.25
CA LEU A 690 -47.82 97.78 -37.42
C LEU A 690 -48.92 97.12 -38.24
N VAL A 691 -49.86 96.44 -37.57
CA VAL A 691 -51.01 95.80 -38.25
C VAL A 691 -51.89 96.86 -38.92
N LEU A 692 -52.17 97.98 -38.25
CA LEU A 692 -52.98 99.07 -38.78
C LEU A 692 -52.31 99.74 -39.99
N LEU A 693 -51.02 100.06 -39.88
CA LEU A 693 -50.23 100.65 -40.97
C LEU A 693 -50.13 99.68 -42.16
N GLY A 694 -49.85 98.40 -41.90
CA GLY A 694 -49.80 97.37 -42.94
C GLY A 694 -51.14 97.18 -43.66
N ALA A 695 -52.26 97.16 -42.91
CA ALA A 695 -53.60 97.09 -43.50
C ALA A 695 -53.90 98.31 -44.39
N MET A 696 -53.58 99.52 -43.93
CA MET A 696 -53.78 100.75 -44.72
C MET A 696 -52.85 100.85 -45.93
N ALA A 697 -51.60 100.39 -45.80
CA ALA A 697 -50.69 100.31 -46.94
C ALA A 697 -51.21 99.35 -47.99
N ARG A 698 -51.75 98.21 -47.58
CA ARG A 698 -52.35 97.24 -48.49
C ARG A 698 -53.57 97.81 -49.20
N THR A 699 -54.47 98.50 -48.50
CA THR A 699 -55.64 99.12 -49.15
C THR A 699 -55.20 100.18 -50.16
N ARG A 700 -54.24 101.04 -49.81
CA ARG A 700 -53.74 102.07 -50.71
C ARG A 700 -52.98 101.49 -51.91
N TYR A 701 -52.21 100.44 -51.69
CA TYR A 701 -51.53 99.71 -52.75
C TYR A 701 -52.51 99.11 -53.76
N ILE A 702 -53.63 98.55 -53.29
CA ILE A 702 -54.69 98.02 -54.16
C ILE A 702 -55.37 99.15 -54.94
N GLU A 703 -55.66 100.29 -54.30
CA GLU A 703 -56.20 101.48 -54.98
C GLU A 703 -55.26 101.97 -56.10
N LEU A 704 -53.96 102.06 -55.83
CA LEU A 704 -52.95 102.51 -56.81
C LEU A 704 -52.68 101.51 -57.92
N LYS A 705 -52.97 100.23 -57.69
CA LYS A 705 -52.87 99.19 -58.72
C LYS A 705 -54.11 99.15 -59.63
N ASN A 706 -55.26 99.57 -59.10
CA ASN A 706 -56.53 99.56 -59.82
C ASN A 706 -56.83 100.89 -60.53
N ALA A 707 -56.19 101.99 -60.10
CA ALA A 707 -56.11 103.27 -60.81
C ALA A 707 -55.02 103.22 -61.89
#